data_AF-A0A7X6DPA1-F1
#
_entry.id   AF-A0A7X6DPA1-F1
#
_cell.length_a   1.000
_cell.length_b   1.000
_cell.length_c   1.000
_cell.angle_alpha   90.00
_cell.angle_beta   90.00
_cell.angle_gamma   90.00
#
_symmetry.space_group_name_H-M   'P 1'
#
loop_
_entity.id
_entity.type
_entity.pdbx_description
1 polymer ?
#
loop_
_entity_poly.entity_id
_entity_poly.type
_entity_poly.pdbx_seq_one_letter_code
_entity_poly.pdbx_strand_id
1 'polypeptide(L)'
;MKTMSRPGKKSGHRKRVVWGMVAALFLFLIGTVGTAEAALKKGETAPGFAALESVKKKPMVLVYFFKLGSKPAREGLDHLKGLYAQYEKAGIAILAVTQDNAKTLDPYLKQHPLPFPVVRDDGKVFGAYEVKVILPTTYILGPGGRITDVLEGGGPSSARFITTVAQRGLQAKKTTLAKALFESALKSNPKDAQAAAGLGHVFLKEGKLDRAESEFSKIAQLKSPEAILGKEGLAEVHLQKGETDKALSIAEAVEKEDPNNGLVHLVKGNVLAMQGNQQEALTEFTRAAEGKLSSDWQRATAFNNAGRIHSEQGQYAMAEKMYQEAVVHNPYSPEILANRGVLYEKQGQPQKALALYQEALSVDPEDEIAKHLMKRMEQHLAFKEDMERQKRVDGLVADLAERFKKGKVSEVPPTDPWSSKPMTVAFLGMKRVGGGLLREGMTELLQAEMTQRLSAGGRVAVVEREMLDKLLTELNLGSSELADPETALKLGKLLSARLIVTGSLVQIPEGVRLSLRLVDPETSAIKITHADEMGPQKNLLALADQTAQALGKKIKEQYPLKGKIASVEEGNQVIINLGARHGIQPGTRLKIIDEGEAIVVDGKTIGHKKKRVGLLEIVEVEEGLSYGKLTERTSAVQKDQKVLEEVGGNETAF
;
A
#
# COMPACT_ATOMS: atom_id res chain seq x y z
N MET A 1 -18.90 -73.64 -64.64
CA MET A 1 -18.58 -72.37 -65.32
C MET A 1 -18.69 -71.24 -64.32
N LYS A 2 -17.66 -70.51 -63.88
CA LYS A 2 -16.22 -70.74 -63.68
C LYS A 2 -15.86 -69.70 -62.58
N THR A 3 -15.91 -70.11 -61.31
CA THR A 3 -14.80 -70.09 -60.30
C THR A 3 -14.01 -68.78 -60.25
N MET A 4 -14.01 -68.00 -59.16
CA MET A 4 -13.02 -68.00 -58.05
C MET A 4 -13.15 -66.63 -57.35
N SER A 5 -12.79 -66.32 -56.10
CA SER A 5 -12.47 -67.01 -54.85
C SER A 5 -12.12 -65.90 -53.84
N ARG A 6 -12.52 -66.07 -52.57
CA ARG A 6 -12.01 -65.35 -51.37
C ARG A 6 -10.51 -65.68 -51.12
N PRO A 7 -9.81 -65.14 -50.09
CA PRO A 7 -9.98 -63.88 -49.32
C PRO A 7 -8.64 -63.14 -48.99
N GLY A 8 -8.71 -61.94 -48.39
CA GLY A 8 -7.55 -61.25 -47.81
C GLY A 8 -7.90 -60.18 -46.76
N LYS A 9 -8.20 -60.64 -45.54
CA LYS A 9 -8.19 -59.96 -44.22
C LYS A 9 -7.79 -58.46 -44.13
N LYS A 10 -8.71 -57.61 -43.66
CA LYS A 10 -8.71 -56.80 -42.40
C LYS A 10 -9.57 -55.53 -42.53
N SER A 11 -10.86 -55.64 -42.19
CA SER A 11 -11.64 -54.55 -41.58
C SER A 11 -11.36 -54.60 -40.06
N GLY A 12 -11.18 -53.52 -39.29
CA GLY A 12 -11.79 -52.21 -39.37
C GLY A 12 -13.16 -52.26 -38.72
N HIS A 13 -13.30 -51.81 -37.47
CA HIS A 13 -14.35 -50.88 -37.03
C HIS A 13 -14.46 -50.67 -35.51
N ARG A 14 -14.74 -49.39 -35.19
CA ARG A 14 -15.55 -48.88 -34.07
C ARG A 14 -14.92 -48.83 -32.67
N LYS A 15 -14.49 -47.62 -32.30
CA LYS A 15 -14.65 -47.11 -30.94
C LYS A 15 -15.69 -45.99 -30.93
N ARG A 16 -16.80 -46.23 -30.22
CA ARG A 16 -17.69 -45.20 -29.67
C ARG A 16 -17.80 -45.49 -28.17
N VAL A 17 -17.34 -44.51 -27.39
CA VAL A 17 -17.90 -43.98 -26.12
C VAL A 17 -18.51 -44.98 -25.14
N VAL A 18 -17.89 -45.11 -23.95
CA VAL A 18 -18.59 -45.08 -22.65
C VAL A 18 -17.69 -44.40 -21.62
N TRP A 19 -18.29 -43.46 -20.89
CA TRP A 19 -17.75 -42.72 -19.74
C TRP A 19 -17.48 -43.62 -18.53
N GLY A 20 -16.48 -43.25 -17.71
CA GLY A 20 -16.42 -43.60 -16.29
C GLY A 20 -15.38 -44.65 -15.91
N MET A 21 -14.16 -44.21 -15.57
CA MET A 21 -13.25 -44.85 -14.59
C MET A 21 -11.90 -44.11 -14.51
N VAL A 22 -11.79 -43.06 -13.68
CA VAL A 22 -10.52 -42.68 -12.99
C VAL A 22 -10.82 -42.13 -11.58
N ALA A 23 -11.93 -42.54 -10.96
CA ALA A 23 -12.23 -42.26 -9.57
C ALA A 23 -12.27 -43.59 -8.80
N ALA A 24 -11.10 -44.16 -8.51
CA ALA A 24 -10.87 -45.18 -7.47
C ALA A 24 -9.46 -45.76 -7.61
N LEU A 25 -8.47 -45.08 -7.03
CA LEU A 25 -7.22 -45.72 -6.59
C LEU A 25 -6.67 -44.96 -5.39
N PHE A 26 -7.55 -44.80 -4.40
CA PHE A 26 -7.22 -44.44 -3.03
C PHE A 26 -8.16 -45.26 -2.13
N LEU A 27 -7.73 -46.46 -1.76
CA LEU A 27 -8.22 -47.16 -0.58
C LEU A 27 -7.29 -48.32 -0.23
N PHE A 28 -6.59 -48.12 0.89
CA PHE A 28 -6.22 -49.12 1.90
C PHE A 28 -5.21 -50.22 1.55
N LEU A 29 -3.96 -50.02 1.99
CA LEU A 29 -3.27 -51.03 2.77
C LEU A 29 -2.96 -50.44 4.15
N ILE A 30 -3.69 -50.92 5.17
CA ILE A 30 -3.39 -50.68 6.58
C ILE A 30 -2.14 -51.51 6.92
N GLY A 31 -1.01 -50.82 7.05
CA GLY A 31 0.07 -51.27 7.90
C GLY A 31 0.10 -50.33 9.10
N THR A 32 -0.26 -50.82 10.28
CA THR A 32 -0.07 -50.10 11.54
C THR A 32 1.42 -50.01 11.84
N VAL A 33 2.08 -49.02 11.26
CA VAL A 33 3.31 -48.44 11.79
C VAL A 33 2.82 -47.24 12.60
N GLY A 34 3.08 -47.24 13.91
CA GLY A 34 2.81 -46.07 14.74
C GLY A 34 3.47 -44.85 14.10
N THR A 35 2.66 -43.96 13.54
CA THR A 35 3.11 -42.70 13.01
C THR A 35 3.62 -41.89 14.18
N ALA A 36 4.93 -41.65 14.24
CA ALA A 36 5.46 -40.58 15.07
C ALA A 36 4.68 -39.30 14.70
N GLU A 37 3.92 -38.77 15.66
CA GLU A 37 3.33 -37.43 15.55
C GLU A 37 4.45 -36.45 15.17
N ALA A 38 4.24 -35.72 14.09
CA ALA A 38 5.25 -34.85 13.48
C ALA A 38 5.29 -33.51 14.21
N ALA A 39 6.48 -33.10 14.65
CA ALA A 39 6.74 -31.82 15.33
C ALA A 39 5.98 -30.63 14.72
N LEU A 40 5.50 -29.72 15.58
CA LEU A 40 4.82 -28.49 15.18
C LEU A 40 5.58 -27.76 14.06
N LYS A 41 4.84 -27.34 13.03
CA LYS A 41 5.41 -26.85 11.77
C LYS A 41 5.37 -25.33 11.68
N LYS A 42 6.25 -24.80 10.84
CA LYS A 42 6.21 -23.40 10.42
C LYS A 42 4.83 -23.06 9.87
N GLY A 43 4.29 -21.90 10.30
CA GLY A 43 2.97 -21.40 9.92
C GLY A 43 1.86 -21.77 10.92
N GLU A 44 2.06 -22.78 11.76
CA GLU A 44 1.11 -23.14 12.82
C GLU A 44 1.11 -22.11 13.96
N THR A 45 -0.01 -21.99 14.67
CA THR A 45 -0.09 -21.15 15.88
C THR A 45 0.47 -21.92 17.06
N ALA A 46 1.41 -21.32 17.78
CA ALA A 46 2.04 -21.96 18.92
C ALA A 46 1.03 -22.21 20.06
N PRO A 47 1.09 -23.37 20.74
CA PRO A 47 0.23 -23.64 21.90
C PRO A 47 0.39 -22.59 23.00
N GLY A 48 -0.73 -22.06 23.48
CA GLY A 48 -0.74 -21.04 24.54
C GLY A 48 -0.33 -21.60 25.91
N PHE A 49 0.39 -20.80 26.69
CA PHE A 49 0.63 -21.03 28.12
C PHE A 49 0.79 -19.68 28.84
N ALA A 50 0.60 -19.65 30.16
CA ALA A 50 0.44 -18.41 30.93
C ALA A 50 1.55 -17.37 30.69
N ALA A 51 2.82 -17.78 30.64
CA ALA A 51 3.93 -16.86 30.39
C ALA A 51 3.95 -16.35 28.94
N LEU A 52 3.57 -17.16 27.95
CA LEU A 52 3.47 -16.74 26.56
C LEU A 52 2.41 -15.66 26.36
N GLU A 53 1.28 -15.74 27.06
CA GLU A 53 0.21 -14.74 26.97
C GLU A 53 0.68 -13.31 27.29
N SER A 54 1.66 -13.17 28.19
CA SER A 54 2.21 -11.87 28.57
C SER A 54 3.11 -11.23 27.50
N VAL A 55 3.68 -12.03 26.59
CA VAL A 55 4.67 -11.57 25.61
C VAL A 55 4.29 -11.82 24.15
N LYS A 56 3.21 -12.57 23.87
CA LYS A 56 2.80 -12.92 22.49
C LYS A 56 2.45 -11.74 21.57
N LYS A 57 2.24 -10.55 22.14
CA LYS A 57 2.04 -9.29 21.40
C LYS A 57 3.35 -8.64 20.94
N LYS A 58 4.49 -9.12 21.46
CA LYS A 58 5.80 -8.66 20.98
C LYS A 58 6.00 -9.15 19.54
N PRO A 59 6.67 -8.36 18.69
CA PRO A 59 6.85 -8.72 17.30
C PRO A 59 7.56 -10.06 17.12
N MET A 60 8.54 -10.38 17.98
CA MET A 60 9.26 -11.65 17.93
C MET A 60 9.43 -12.23 19.33
N VAL A 61 9.06 -13.49 19.52
CA VAL A 61 9.19 -14.23 20.78
C VAL A 61 10.04 -15.47 20.56
N LEU A 62 11.06 -15.66 21.39
CA LEU A 62 11.91 -16.85 21.41
C LEU A 62 11.49 -17.74 22.57
N VAL A 63 10.93 -18.91 22.28
CA VAL A 63 10.60 -19.92 23.29
C VAL A 63 11.70 -20.97 23.30
N TYR A 64 12.52 -20.93 24.34
CA TYR A 64 13.75 -21.70 24.48
C TYR A 64 13.56 -22.88 25.43
N PHE A 65 13.45 -24.08 24.87
CA PHE A 65 13.34 -25.34 25.62
C PHE A 65 14.72 -25.89 25.95
N PHE A 66 14.97 -26.15 27.24
CA PHE A 66 16.29 -26.54 27.70
C PHE A 66 16.27 -27.50 28.90
N LYS A 67 17.42 -28.15 29.15
CA LYS A 67 17.74 -28.86 30.40
C LYS A 67 19.17 -28.52 30.82
N LEU A 68 19.38 -28.16 32.09
CA LEU A 68 20.67 -27.69 32.62
C LEU A 68 21.80 -28.73 32.53
N GLY A 69 21.45 -30.01 32.50
CA GLY A 69 22.40 -31.10 32.26
C GLY A 69 23.12 -31.00 30.91
N SER A 70 22.58 -30.26 29.94
CA SER A 70 23.20 -30.02 28.64
C SER A 70 24.12 -28.78 28.68
N LYS A 71 25.40 -28.95 28.31
CA LYS A 71 26.34 -27.82 28.17
C LYS A 71 25.87 -26.80 27.11
N PRO A 72 25.46 -27.23 25.88
CA PRO A 72 24.87 -26.32 24.90
C PRO A 72 23.64 -25.55 25.40
N ALA A 73 22.85 -26.14 26.30
CA ALA A 73 21.72 -25.46 26.92
C ALA A 73 22.17 -24.29 27.81
N ARG A 74 23.19 -24.51 28.66
CA ARG A 74 23.72 -23.46 29.55
C ARG A 74 24.38 -22.32 28.77
N GLU A 75 25.21 -22.64 27.78
CA GLU A 75 25.81 -21.64 26.88
C GLU A 75 24.74 -20.85 26.12
N GLY A 76 23.64 -21.52 25.76
CA GLY A 76 22.46 -20.90 25.18
C GLY A 76 21.81 -19.83 26.05
N LEU A 77 21.64 -20.10 27.34
CA LEU A 77 21.06 -19.15 28.29
C LEU A 77 21.91 -17.88 28.41
N ASP A 78 23.24 -18.03 28.44
CA ASP A 78 24.17 -16.89 28.48
C ASP A 78 24.09 -16.04 27.21
N HIS A 79 24.00 -16.67 26.03
CA HIS A 79 23.81 -15.95 24.77
C HIS A 79 22.48 -15.19 24.73
N LEU A 80 21.37 -15.84 25.12
CA LEU A 80 20.05 -15.22 25.19
C LEU A 80 20.04 -14.05 26.19
N LYS A 81 20.79 -14.14 27.29
CA LYS A 81 20.95 -13.04 28.25
C LYS A 81 21.60 -11.81 27.62
N GLY A 82 22.66 -12.01 26.83
CA GLY A 82 23.28 -10.94 26.05
C GLY A 82 22.32 -10.30 25.05
N LEU A 83 21.59 -11.13 24.30
CA LEU A 83 20.59 -10.70 23.34
C LEU A 83 19.48 -9.87 24.00
N TYR A 84 18.95 -10.35 25.13
CA TYR A 84 17.90 -9.65 25.88
C TYR A 84 18.37 -8.29 26.36
N ALA A 85 19.52 -8.22 27.03
CA ALA A 85 20.06 -7.00 27.60
C ALA A 85 20.27 -5.90 26.55
N GLN A 86 20.58 -6.27 25.31
CA GLN A 86 20.82 -5.33 24.21
C GLN A 86 19.55 -4.97 23.44
N TYR A 87 18.59 -5.89 23.28
CA TYR A 87 17.52 -5.76 22.29
C TYR A 87 16.10 -5.97 22.82
N GLU A 88 15.88 -6.09 24.13
CA GLU A 88 14.53 -6.10 24.70
C GLU A 88 13.69 -4.91 24.21
N LYS A 89 14.29 -3.70 24.19
CA LYS A 89 13.65 -2.48 23.69
C LYS A 89 13.34 -2.51 22.19
N ALA A 90 14.04 -3.36 21.42
CA ALA A 90 13.75 -3.58 20.01
C ALA A 90 12.53 -4.50 19.79
N GLY A 91 11.92 -5.01 20.87
CA GLY A 91 10.68 -5.79 20.81
C GLY A 91 10.90 -7.31 20.79
N ILE A 92 12.09 -7.80 21.14
CA ILE A 92 12.32 -9.24 21.32
C ILE A 92 11.86 -9.64 22.71
N ALA A 93 11.08 -10.72 22.80
CA ALA A 93 10.82 -11.42 24.05
C ALA A 93 11.50 -12.78 24.06
N ILE A 94 11.90 -13.23 25.24
CA ILE A 94 12.53 -14.53 25.47
C ILE A 94 11.77 -15.22 26.60
N LEU A 95 11.43 -16.49 26.41
CA LEU A 95 10.85 -17.36 27.43
C LEU A 95 11.68 -18.64 27.47
N ALA A 96 12.29 -18.93 28.62
CA ALA A 96 13.02 -20.18 28.79
C ALA A 96 12.12 -21.20 29.49
N VAL A 97 12.00 -22.41 28.95
CA VAL A 97 11.11 -23.47 29.47
C VAL A 97 11.96 -24.69 29.80
N THR A 98 11.84 -25.22 31.01
CA THR A 98 12.61 -26.38 31.48
C THR A 98 11.77 -27.34 32.32
N GLN A 99 12.13 -28.62 32.28
CA GLN A 99 11.61 -29.66 33.17
C GLN A 99 12.56 -29.94 34.36
N ASP A 100 13.63 -29.15 34.52
CA ASP A 100 14.51 -29.22 35.68
C ASP A 100 13.73 -28.90 36.97
N ASN A 101 13.93 -29.72 38.01
CA ASN A 101 13.26 -29.52 39.29
C ASN A 101 13.85 -28.35 40.08
N ALA A 102 13.16 -27.89 41.12
CA ALA A 102 13.60 -26.77 41.94
C ALA A 102 15.00 -26.95 42.55
N LYS A 103 15.36 -28.19 42.91
CA LYS A 103 16.65 -28.49 43.55
C LYS A 103 17.83 -28.28 42.59
N THR A 104 17.62 -28.42 41.28
CA THR A 104 18.65 -28.16 40.26
C THR A 104 18.56 -26.74 39.70
N LEU A 105 17.34 -26.23 39.47
CA LEU A 105 17.11 -24.94 38.83
C LEU A 105 17.41 -23.75 39.75
N ASP A 106 16.91 -23.75 40.99
CA ASP A 106 16.98 -22.59 41.87
C ASP A 106 18.44 -22.21 42.23
N PRO A 107 19.35 -23.16 42.54
CA PRO A 107 20.76 -22.81 42.76
C PRO A 107 21.43 -22.22 41.52
N TYR A 108 21.11 -22.75 40.33
CA TYR A 108 21.64 -22.23 39.07
C TYR A 108 21.19 -20.79 38.83
N LEU A 109 19.90 -20.49 38.99
CA LEU A 109 19.37 -19.13 38.79
C LEU A 109 19.89 -18.11 39.81
N LYS A 110 20.20 -18.55 41.04
CA LYS A 110 20.87 -17.70 42.04
C LYS A 110 22.29 -17.33 41.62
N GLN A 111 23.03 -18.27 41.03
CA GLN A 111 24.41 -18.03 40.56
C GLN A 111 24.44 -17.31 39.21
N HIS A 112 23.47 -17.58 38.35
CA HIS A 112 23.37 -17.08 36.97
C HIS A 112 21.99 -16.43 36.77
N PRO A 113 21.74 -15.22 37.31
CA PRO A 113 20.46 -14.55 37.16
C PRO A 113 20.17 -14.25 35.69
N LEU A 114 18.97 -14.61 35.23
CA LEU A 114 18.49 -14.40 33.87
C LEU A 114 17.49 -13.24 33.86
N PRO A 115 17.58 -12.31 32.88
CA PRO A 115 16.72 -11.13 32.82
C PRO A 115 15.34 -11.40 32.19
N PHE A 116 15.04 -12.64 31.84
CA PHE A 116 13.81 -13.07 31.19
C PHE A 116 13.14 -14.22 31.97
N PRO A 117 11.83 -14.46 31.79
CA PRO A 117 11.11 -15.50 32.50
C PRO A 117 11.66 -16.90 32.23
N VAL A 118 11.81 -17.67 33.32
CA VAL A 118 12.13 -19.11 33.28
C VAL A 118 10.93 -19.87 33.82
N VAL A 119 10.31 -20.67 32.96
CA VAL A 119 9.11 -21.46 33.25
C VAL A 119 9.53 -22.89 33.58
N ARG A 120 9.20 -23.34 34.79
CA ARG A 120 9.30 -24.74 35.18
C ARG A 120 8.04 -25.48 34.70
N ASP A 121 8.22 -26.31 33.69
CA ASP A 121 7.16 -27.10 33.06
C ASP A 121 6.95 -28.43 33.79
N ASP A 122 5.69 -28.83 33.96
CA ASP A 122 5.28 -30.12 34.51
C ASP A 122 5.23 -31.24 33.44
N GLY A 123 5.59 -30.91 32.20
CA GLY A 123 5.55 -31.78 31.02
C GLY A 123 4.50 -31.37 30.00
N LYS A 124 3.52 -30.54 30.38
CA LYS A 124 2.44 -30.12 29.48
C LYS A 124 2.94 -29.21 28.36
N VAL A 125 3.81 -28.25 28.66
CA VAL A 125 4.32 -27.31 27.64
C VAL A 125 5.29 -28.03 26.70
N PHE A 126 6.22 -28.85 27.22
CA PHE A 126 7.07 -29.70 26.37
C PHE A 126 6.25 -30.65 25.49
N GLY A 127 5.19 -31.26 26.04
CA GLY A 127 4.28 -32.13 25.29
C GLY A 127 3.52 -31.40 24.19
N ALA A 128 2.94 -30.24 24.50
CA ALA A 128 2.17 -29.44 23.54
C ALA A 128 3.04 -28.90 22.39
N TYR A 129 4.31 -28.56 22.68
CA TYR A 129 5.28 -28.14 21.67
C TYR A 129 6.00 -29.32 21.00
N GLU A 130 5.65 -30.55 21.37
CA GLU A 130 6.25 -31.78 20.84
C GLU A 130 7.79 -31.88 21.01
N VAL A 131 8.34 -31.20 22.03
CA VAL A 131 9.78 -31.21 22.33
C VAL A 131 10.12 -32.50 23.09
N LYS A 132 10.45 -33.56 22.35
CA LYS A 132 10.63 -34.91 22.92
C LYS A 132 12.09 -35.38 23.04
N VAL A 133 12.98 -35.01 22.10
CA VAL A 133 14.29 -35.69 21.97
C VAL A 133 15.48 -34.73 21.86
N ILE A 134 15.41 -33.68 21.05
CA ILE A 134 16.56 -32.81 20.78
C ILE A 134 16.50 -31.60 21.71
N LEU A 135 17.57 -31.35 22.46
CA LEU A 135 17.71 -30.19 23.32
C LEU A 135 19.12 -29.56 23.19
N PRO A 136 19.23 -28.23 23.29
CA PRO A 136 18.12 -27.28 23.41
C PRO A 136 17.33 -27.13 22.09
N THR A 137 16.06 -26.76 22.19
CA THR A 137 15.19 -26.46 21.04
C THR A 137 14.59 -25.07 21.18
N THR A 138 14.65 -24.27 20.13
CA THR A 138 14.09 -22.91 20.13
C THR A 138 12.98 -22.79 19.10
N TYR A 139 11.80 -22.38 19.56
CA TYR A 139 10.73 -21.90 18.68
C TYR A 139 10.86 -20.40 18.53
N ILE A 140 10.86 -19.91 17.30
CA ILE A 140 10.75 -18.49 16.99
C ILE A 140 9.31 -18.22 16.60
N LEU A 141 8.64 -17.35 17.36
CA LEU A 141 7.27 -16.96 17.12
C LEU A 141 7.23 -15.53 16.59
N GLY A 142 6.49 -15.33 15.50
CA GLY A 142 6.18 -14.03 14.95
C GLY A 142 4.83 -13.48 15.46
N PRO A 143 4.27 -12.48 14.77
CA PRO A 143 3.02 -11.84 15.13
C PRO A 143 1.88 -12.84 15.31
N GLY A 144 1.08 -12.65 16.36
CA GLY A 144 -0.04 -13.55 16.70
C GLY A 144 0.39 -14.90 17.29
N GLY A 145 1.68 -15.10 17.60
CA GLY A 145 2.20 -16.36 18.13
C GLY A 145 2.39 -17.44 17.07
N ARG A 146 2.48 -17.07 15.79
CA ARG A 146 2.73 -18.02 14.69
C ARG A 146 4.18 -18.48 14.69
N ILE A 147 4.40 -19.78 14.52
CA ILE A 147 5.73 -20.37 14.46
C ILE A 147 6.38 -19.98 13.14
N THR A 148 7.49 -19.25 13.19
CA THR A 148 8.29 -18.91 12.01
C THR A 148 9.42 -19.90 11.79
N ASP A 149 10.00 -20.42 12.87
CA ASP A 149 11.11 -21.37 12.83
C ASP A 149 11.12 -22.27 14.06
N VAL A 150 11.65 -23.47 13.86
CA VAL A 150 12.02 -24.42 14.90
C VAL A 150 13.49 -24.76 14.73
N LEU A 151 14.27 -24.51 15.77
CA LEU A 151 15.72 -24.71 15.78
C LEU A 151 16.07 -25.77 16.83
N GLU A 152 16.34 -26.97 16.35
CA GLU A 152 16.69 -28.12 17.20
C GLU A 152 18.22 -28.29 17.27
N GLY A 153 18.77 -28.36 18.48
CA GLY A 153 20.20 -28.58 18.72
C GLY A 153 21.07 -27.35 18.48
N GLY A 154 22.37 -27.47 18.79
CA GLY A 154 23.39 -26.43 18.54
C GLY A 154 23.33 -25.18 19.44
N GLY A 155 22.21 -24.94 20.14
CA GLY A 155 22.06 -23.82 21.07
C GLY A 155 21.94 -22.43 20.39
N PRO A 156 21.48 -21.41 21.13
CA PRO A 156 21.40 -20.02 20.72
C PRO A 156 22.72 -19.38 20.27
N SER A 157 23.86 -19.95 20.64
CA SER A 157 25.18 -19.52 20.17
C SER A 157 25.56 -20.06 18.79
N SER A 158 24.75 -20.96 18.20
CA SER A 158 25.03 -21.51 16.88
C SER A 158 24.89 -20.47 15.76
N ALA A 159 25.71 -20.59 14.72
CA ALA A 159 25.62 -19.74 13.53
C ALA A 159 24.22 -19.79 12.90
N ARG A 160 23.58 -20.97 12.87
CA ARG A 160 22.21 -21.16 12.40
C ARG A 160 21.21 -20.32 13.21
N PHE A 161 21.27 -20.37 14.53
CA PHE A 161 20.37 -19.56 15.36
C PHE A 161 20.56 -18.06 15.11
N ILE A 162 21.81 -17.58 15.16
CA ILE A 162 22.13 -16.17 15.00
C ILE A 162 21.62 -15.65 13.64
N THR A 163 21.91 -16.38 12.56
CA THR A 163 21.48 -16.01 11.21
C THR A 163 19.96 -16.07 11.04
N THR A 164 19.28 -17.07 11.60
CA THR A 164 17.80 -17.14 11.55
C THR A 164 17.16 -15.98 12.30
N VAL A 165 17.59 -15.69 13.54
CA VAL A 165 17.06 -14.55 14.32
C VAL A 165 17.36 -13.23 13.62
N ALA A 166 18.54 -13.07 13.00
CA ALA A 166 18.88 -11.89 12.22
C ALA A 166 17.95 -11.71 11.01
N GLN A 167 17.67 -12.79 10.27
CA GLN A 167 16.74 -12.77 9.14
C GLN A 167 15.31 -12.43 9.58
N ARG A 168 14.83 -12.95 10.71
CA ARG A 168 13.51 -12.57 11.27
C ARG A 168 13.49 -11.13 11.76
N GLY A 169 14.57 -10.68 12.38
CA GLY A 169 14.76 -9.27 12.72
C GLY A 169 14.66 -8.36 11.49
N LEU A 170 15.26 -8.77 10.36
CA LEU A 170 15.19 -8.04 9.10
C LEU A 170 13.76 -8.01 8.54
N GLN A 171 13.05 -9.14 8.54
CA GLN A 171 11.64 -9.21 8.14
C GLN A 171 10.76 -8.31 9.02
N ALA A 172 11.03 -8.25 10.32
CA ALA A 172 10.36 -7.40 11.30
C ALA A 172 10.81 -5.92 11.29
N LYS A 173 11.57 -5.49 10.28
CA LYS A 173 12.19 -4.14 10.17
C LYS A 173 13.02 -3.72 11.39
N LYS A 174 13.52 -4.69 12.18
CA LYS A 174 14.47 -4.46 13.28
C LYS A 174 15.89 -4.47 12.74
N THR A 175 16.21 -3.51 11.87
CA THR A 175 17.50 -3.45 11.17
C THR A 175 18.69 -3.37 12.12
N THR A 176 18.58 -2.63 13.23
CA THR A 176 19.64 -2.54 14.27
C THR A 176 19.97 -3.90 14.87
N LEU A 177 18.95 -4.70 15.19
CA LEU A 177 19.12 -6.06 15.70
C LEU A 177 19.74 -6.97 14.63
N ALA A 178 19.13 -7.01 13.44
CA ALA A 178 19.57 -7.86 12.35
C ALA A 178 21.04 -7.58 12.00
N LYS A 179 21.40 -6.31 11.87
CA LYS A 179 22.76 -5.85 11.61
C LYS A 179 23.76 -6.40 12.62
N ALA A 180 23.49 -6.19 13.91
CA ALA A 180 24.42 -6.60 14.95
C ALA A 180 24.57 -8.13 15.03
N LEU A 181 23.49 -8.87 14.81
CA LEU A 181 23.54 -10.34 14.74
C LEU A 181 24.35 -10.83 13.53
N PHE A 182 24.17 -10.23 12.35
CA PHE A 182 24.99 -10.57 11.18
C PHE A 182 26.46 -10.19 11.38
N GLU A 183 26.76 -9.02 11.96
CA GLU A 183 28.13 -8.62 12.32
C GLU A 183 28.75 -9.58 13.34
N SER A 184 27.98 -10.04 14.32
CA SER A 184 28.43 -11.07 15.28
C SER A 184 28.72 -12.41 14.60
N ALA A 185 27.86 -12.85 13.67
CA ALA A 185 28.09 -14.06 12.88
C ALA A 185 29.38 -13.94 12.05
N LEU A 186 29.61 -12.80 11.40
CA LEU A 186 30.82 -12.52 10.63
C LEU A 186 32.07 -12.40 11.50
N LYS A 187 31.96 -11.90 12.73
CA LYS A 187 33.09 -11.89 13.68
C LYS A 187 33.51 -13.31 14.05
N SER A 188 32.55 -14.22 14.21
CA SER A 188 32.83 -15.62 14.50
C SER A 188 33.30 -16.41 13.27
N ASN A 189 32.76 -16.10 12.09
CA ASN A 189 33.12 -16.69 10.82
C ASN A 189 33.19 -15.61 9.72
N PRO A 190 34.37 -15.02 9.47
CA PRO A 190 34.53 -13.95 8.48
C PRO A 190 34.21 -14.36 7.03
N LYS A 191 34.07 -15.66 6.75
CA LYS A 191 33.75 -16.20 5.42
C LYS A 191 32.27 -16.61 5.28
N ASP A 192 31.42 -16.28 6.25
CA ASP A 192 29.99 -16.58 6.19
C ASP A 192 29.29 -15.67 5.16
N ALA A 193 29.15 -16.17 3.93
CA ALA A 193 28.51 -15.45 2.85
C ALA A 193 27.02 -15.16 3.10
N GLN A 194 26.32 -16.00 3.86
CA GLN A 194 24.91 -15.79 4.23
C GLN A 194 24.78 -14.62 5.20
N ALA A 195 25.66 -14.54 6.21
CA ALA A 195 25.69 -13.41 7.12
C ALA A 195 26.09 -12.11 6.41
N ALA A 196 27.06 -12.17 5.48
CA ALA A 196 27.45 -11.03 4.65
C ALA A 196 26.31 -10.54 3.75
N ALA A 197 25.60 -11.46 3.09
CA ALA A 197 24.43 -11.13 2.27
C ALA A 197 23.31 -10.53 3.13
N GLY A 198 23.08 -11.08 4.32
CA GLY A 198 22.16 -10.53 5.31
C GLY A 198 22.45 -9.08 5.66
N LEU A 199 23.73 -8.72 5.86
CA LEU A 199 24.17 -7.34 6.07
C LEU A 199 23.93 -6.44 4.83
N GLY A 200 24.14 -6.98 3.63
CA GLY A 200 23.75 -6.30 2.38
C GLY A 200 22.26 -5.98 2.33
N HIS A 201 21.40 -6.92 2.72
CA HIS A 201 19.95 -6.69 2.77
C HIS A 201 19.51 -5.74 3.90
N VAL A 202 20.26 -5.66 5.01
CA VAL A 202 20.06 -4.59 6.02
C VAL A 202 20.25 -3.23 5.35
N PHE A 203 21.33 -3.03 4.58
CA PHE A 203 21.56 -1.78 3.88
C PHE A 203 20.49 -1.48 2.82
N LEU A 204 19.99 -2.50 2.10
CA LEU A 204 18.83 -2.34 1.22
C LEU A 204 17.59 -1.85 1.98
N LYS A 205 17.27 -2.45 3.13
CA LYS A 205 16.12 -2.03 3.96
C LYS A 205 16.28 -0.64 4.55
N GLU A 206 17.50 -0.19 4.81
CA GLU A 206 17.81 1.18 5.23
C GLU A 206 17.89 2.16 4.05
N GLY A 207 17.70 1.70 2.81
CA GLY A 207 17.81 2.53 1.61
C GLY A 207 19.25 2.94 1.26
N LYS A 208 20.26 2.35 1.88
CA LYS A 208 21.68 2.66 1.62
C LYS A 208 22.20 1.85 0.44
N LEU A 209 21.67 2.15 -0.76
CA LEU A 209 21.87 1.34 -1.96
C LEU A 209 23.35 1.18 -2.35
N ASP A 210 24.16 2.22 -2.25
CA ASP A 210 25.59 2.14 -2.60
C ASP A 210 26.39 1.28 -1.61
N ARG A 211 25.99 1.28 -0.33
CA ARG A 211 26.59 0.40 0.67
C ARG A 211 26.19 -1.05 0.43
N ALA A 212 24.90 -1.31 0.13
CA ALA A 212 24.43 -2.64 -0.24
C ALA A 212 25.17 -3.16 -1.47
N GLU A 213 25.28 -2.34 -2.53
CA GLU A 213 26.02 -2.69 -3.75
C GLU A 213 27.47 -3.09 -3.42
N SER A 214 28.15 -2.32 -2.58
CA SER A 214 29.53 -2.60 -2.17
C SER A 214 29.65 -3.94 -1.44
N GLU A 215 28.75 -4.24 -0.50
CA GLU A 215 28.80 -5.51 0.24
C GLU A 215 28.47 -6.71 -0.67
N PHE A 216 27.43 -6.62 -1.49
CA PHE A 216 27.09 -7.68 -2.43
C PHE A 216 28.16 -7.89 -3.51
N SER A 217 28.82 -6.82 -3.97
CA SER A 217 29.96 -6.92 -4.91
C SER A 217 31.10 -7.77 -4.35
N LYS A 218 31.40 -7.64 -3.05
CA LYS A 218 32.45 -8.44 -2.41
C LYS A 218 32.09 -9.93 -2.41
N ILE A 219 30.82 -10.25 -2.17
CA ILE A 219 30.31 -11.62 -2.19
C ILE A 219 30.34 -12.18 -3.62
N ALA A 220 29.93 -11.39 -4.61
CA ALA A 220 29.90 -11.80 -6.02
C ALA A 220 31.29 -12.12 -6.61
N GLN A 221 32.37 -11.65 -5.98
CA GLN A 221 33.76 -11.94 -6.36
C GLN A 221 34.31 -13.24 -5.76
N LEU A 222 33.55 -13.93 -4.90
CA LEU A 222 33.98 -15.21 -4.33
C LEU A 222 34.17 -16.25 -5.44
N LYS A 223 35.19 -17.10 -5.29
CA LYS A 223 35.45 -18.23 -6.20
C LYS A 223 34.75 -19.50 -5.70
N SER A 224 33.47 -19.38 -5.35
CA SER A 224 32.67 -20.45 -4.77
C SER A 224 31.18 -20.27 -5.10
N PRO A 225 30.33 -21.30 -4.95
CA PRO A 225 28.91 -21.21 -5.28
C PRO A 225 28.16 -20.09 -4.54
N GLU A 226 28.66 -19.66 -3.37
CA GLU A 226 28.13 -18.55 -2.60
C GLU A 226 28.21 -17.20 -3.31
N ALA A 227 29.02 -17.07 -4.37
CA ALA A 227 29.06 -15.87 -5.21
C ALA A 227 27.69 -15.50 -5.81
N ILE A 228 26.82 -16.50 -5.99
CA ILE A 228 25.44 -16.31 -6.45
C ILE A 228 24.68 -15.39 -5.50
N LEU A 229 24.87 -15.49 -4.17
CA LEU A 229 24.20 -14.61 -3.19
C LEU A 229 24.56 -13.13 -3.40
N GLY A 230 25.79 -12.86 -3.80
CA GLY A 230 26.24 -11.52 -4.15
C GLY A 230 25.56 -11.01 -5.41
N LYS A 231 25.53 -11.83 -6.47
CA LYS A 231 24.84 -11.48 -7.73
C LYS A 231 23.34 -11.26 -7.52
N GLU A 232 22.72 -12.11 -6.71
CA GLU A 232 21.32 -11.98 -6.28
C GLU A 232 21.06 -10.61 -5.63
N GLY A 233 21.85 -10.25 -4.63
CA GLY A 233 21.72 -8.95 -3.97
C GLY A 233 22.01 -7.76 -4.88
N LEU A 234 22.96 -7.89 -5.83
CA LEU A 234 23.21 -6.85 -6.85
C LEU A 234 22.00 -6.67 -7.78
N ALA A 235 21.36 -7.75 -8.22
CA ALA A 235 20.13 -7.64 -9.01
C ALA A 235 19.03 -6.88 -8.24
N GLU A 236 18.86 -7.17 -6.94
CA GLU A 236 17.93 -6.43 -6.07
C GLU A 236 18.31 -4.94 -5.92
N VAL A 237 19.60 -4.63 -5.74
CA VAL A 237 20.10 -3.24 -5.67
C VAL A 237 19.75 -2.50 -6.95
N HIS A 238 20.08 -3.06 -8.12
CA HIS A 238 19.84 -2.41 -9.41
C HIS A 238 18.34 -2.24 -9.68
N LEU A 239 17.49 -3.19 -9.27
CA LEU A 239 16.03 -3.00 -9.29
C LEU A 239 15.60 -1.80 -8.43
N GLN A 240 16.12 -1.66 -7.22
CA GLN A 240 15.78 -0.51 -6.36
C GLN A 240 16.32 0.83 -6.86
N LYS A 241 17.41 0.80 -7.65
CA LYS A 241 17.95 1.98 -8.36
C LYS A 241 17.18 2.32 -9.64
N GLY A 242 16.29 1.44 -10.11
CA GLY A 242 15.61 1.60 -11.41
C GLY A 242 16.46 1.16 -12.61
N GLU A 243 17.60 0.52 -12.38
CA GLU A 243 18.50 0.06 -13.44
C GLU A 243 18.09 -1.34 -13.91
N THR A 244 16.88 -1.45 -14.49
CA THR A 244 16.24 -2.73 -14.85
C THR A 244 17.07 -3.57 -15.80
N ASP A 245 17.76 -2.95 -16.76
CA ASP A 245 18.59 -3.65 -17.73
C ASP A 245 19.80 -4.33 -17.06
N LYS A 246 20.41 -3.64 -16.09
CA LYS A 246 21.50 -4.23 -15.29
C LYS A 246 20.98 -5.37 -14.44
N ALA A 247 19.84 -5.20 -13.79
CA ALA A 247 19.22 -6.24 -12.98
C ALA A 247 18.89 -7.50 -13.81
N LEU A 248 18.32 -7.32 -15.01
CA LEU A 248 18.05 -8.43 -15.95
C LEU A 248 19.33 -9.11 -16.41
N SER A 249 20.35 -8.34 -16.79
CA SER A 249 21.64 -8.90 -17.22
C SER A 249 22.30 -9.76 -16.13
N ILE A 250 22.23 -9.30 -14.87
CA ILE A 250 22.71 -10.08 -13.72
C ILE A 250 21.86 -11.33 -13.51
N ALA A 251 20.53 -11.21 -13.59
CA ALA A 251 19.62 -12.34 -13.45
C ALA A 251 19.88 -13.41 -14.53
N GLU A 252 20.10 -13.03 -15.78
CA GLU A 252 20.47 -13.94 -16.87
C GLU A 252 21.83 -14.63 -16.64
N ALA A 253 22.80 -13.93 -16.05
CA ALA A 253 24.06 -14.52 -15.67
C ALA A 253 23.90 -15.56 -14.55
N VAL A 254 23.08 -15.25 -13.53
CA VAL A 254 22.75 -16.19 -12.45
C VAL A 254 22.00 -17.40 -12.99
N GLU A 255 21.05 -17.22 -13.90
CA GLU A 255 20.26 -18.32 -14.50
C GLU A 255 21.13 -19.34 -15.24
N LYS A 256 22.19 -18.86 -15.92
CA LYS A 256 23.17 -19.74 -16.58
C LYS A 256 23.98 -20.58 -15.61
N GLU A 257 24.20 -20.08 -14.40
CA GLU A 257 24.99 -20.74 -13.35
C GLU A 257 24.12 -21.63 -12.43
N ASP A 258 22.91 -21.18 -12.10
CA ASP A 258 21.91 -21.89 -11.29
C ASP A 258 20.52 -21.77 -11.95
N PRO A 259 20.17 -22.69 -12.87
CA PRO A 259 18.91 -22.66 -13.60
C PRO A 259 17.64 -22.81 -12.73
N ASN A 260 17.80 -23.24 -11.47
CA ASN A 260 16.68 -23.40 -10.54
C ASN A 260 16.57 -22.22 -9.55
N ASN A 261 17.33 -21.15 -9.76
CA ASN A 261 17.34 -19.98 -8.91
C ASN A 261 16.04 -19.18 -9.03
N GLY A 262 15.25 -19.15 -7.97
CA GLY A 262 13.96 -18.46 -7.95
C GLY A 262 14.07 -16.94 -8.00
N LEU A 263 15.20 -16.33 -7.59
CA LEU A 263 15.33 -14.88 -7.59
C LEU A 263 15.40 -14.31 -9.01
N VAL A 264 16.00 -15.05 -9.93
CA VAL A 264 16.02 -14.69 -11.37
C VAL A 264 14.60 -14.45 -11.87
N HIS A 265 13.70 -15.38 -11.57
CA HIS A 265 12.30 -15.29 -11.96
C HIS A 265 11.55 -14.19 -11.20
N LEU A 266 11.92 -13.91 -9.94
CA LEU A 266 11.35 -12.77 -9.21
C LEU A 266 11.75 -11.44 -9.86
N VAL A 267 13.01 -11.29 -10.27
CA VAL A 267 13.52 -10.11 -10.97
C VAL A 267 12.82 -9.94 -12.32
N LYS A 268 12.76 -11.00 -13.13
CA LYS A 268 12.06 -10.99 -14.43
C LYS A 268 10.59 -10.64 -14.27
N GLY A 269 9.91 -11.28 -13.31
CA GLY A 269 8.50 -11.03 -12.99
C GLY A 269 8.25 -9.58 -12.60
N ASN A 270 9.12 -8.98 -11.78
CA ASN A 270 9.03 -7.56 -11.44
C ASN A 270 9.17 -6.66 -12.68
N VAL A 271 10.17 -6.90 -13.52
CA VAL A 271 10.37 -6.07 -14.74
C VAL A 271 9.17 -6.20 -15.70
N LEU A 272 8.67 -7.42 -15.91
CA LEU A 272 7.48 -7.66 -16.73
C LEU A 272 6.24 -6.97 -16.17
N ALA A 273 6.05 -7.01 -14.85
CA ALA A 273 4.99 -6.29 -14.16
C ALA A 273 5.07 -4.78 -14.40
N MET A 274 6.26 -4.18 -14.28
CA MET A 274 6.49 -2.75 -14.57
C MET A 274 6.15 -2.39 -16.02
N GLN A 275 6.41 -3.31 -16.96
CA GLN A 275 6.06 -3.16 -18.38
C GLN A 275 4.56 -3.37 -18.68
N GLY A 276 3.78 -3.81 -17.69
CA GLY A 276 2.35 -4.11 -17.85
C GLY A 276 2.05 -5.51 -18.38
N ASN A 277 3.08 -6.35 -18.56
CA ASN A 277 2.98 -7.74 -19.03
C ASN A 277 2.56 -8.67 -17.88
N GLN A 278 1.32 -8.50 -17.41
CA GLN A 278 0.82 -9.16 -16.19
C GLN A 278 0.82 -10.70 -16.25
N GLN A 279 0.51 -11.28 -17.41
CA GLN A 279 0.41 -12.74 -17.54
C GLN A 279 1.79 -13.42 -17.54
N GLU A 280 2.76 -12.82 -18.23
CA GLU A 280 4.15 -13.23 -18.17
C GLU A 280 4.72 -13.02 -16.77
N ALA A 281 4.41 -11.89 -16.12
CA ALA A 281 4.83 -11.62 -14.75
C ALA A 281 4.29 -12.68 -13.77
N LEU A 282 3.02 -13.09 -13.87
CA LEU A 282 2.44 -14.17 -13.07
C LEU A 282 3.18 -15.50 -13.26
N THR A 283 3.55 -15.81 -14.51
CA THR A 283 4.30 -17.03 -14.84
C THR A 283 5.66 -17.02 -14.15
N GLU A 284 6.38 -15.90 -14.22
CA GLU A 284 7.68 -15.74 -13.58
C GLU A 284 7.57 -15.71 -12.05
N PHE A 285 6.55 -15.07 -11.46
CA PHE A 285 6.34 -15.15 -10.00
C PHE A 285 6.03 -16.57 -9.51
N THR A 286 5.29 -17.35 -10.30
CA THR A 286 5.04 -18.77 -9.98
C THR A 286 6.35 -19.56 -9.98
N ARG A 287 7.17 -19.39 -11.03
CA ARG A 287 8.51 -20.02 -11.11
C ARG A 287 9.42 -19.58 -9.97
N ALA A 288 9.39 -18.30 -9.60
CA ALA A 288 10.14 -17.78 -8.46
C ALA A 288 9.71 -18.49 -7.16
N ALA A 289 8.41 -18.62 -6.95
CA ALA A 289 7.82 -19.24 -5.77
C ALA A 289 7.95 -20.77 -5.74
N GLU A 290 8.27 -21.43 -6.86
CA GLU A 290 8.59 -22.87 -6.93
C GLU A 290 10.10 -23.14 -6.88
N GLY A 291 10.91 -22.15 -7.27
CA GLY A 291 12.37 -22.24 -7.33
C GLY A 291 13.09 -22.22 -5.97
N LYS A 292 14.42 -22.38 -6.05
CA LYS A 292 15.34 -22.24 -4.93
C LYS A 292 15.54 -20.77 -4.62
N LEU A 293 15.15 -20.35 -3.42
CA LEU A 293 15.29 -18.97 -2.94
C LEU A 293 16.17 -18.94 -1.70
N SER A 294 17.03 -17.93 -1.63
CA SER A 294 17.97 -17.72 -0.52
C SER A 294 17.25 -17.27 0.76
N SER A 295 16.02 -16.78 0.65
CA SER A 295 15.24 -16.31 1.79
C SER A 295 13.73 -16.51 1.65
N ASP A 296 13.06 -16.59 2.80
CA ASP A 296 11.60 -16.67 2.85
C ASP A 296 10.92 -15.38 2.37
N TRP A 297 11.51 -14.21 2.60
CA TRP A 297 10.86 -12.96 2.19
C TRP A 297 10.81 -12.82 0.66
N GLN A 298 11.80 -13.35 -0.07
CA GLN A 298 11.75 -13.37 -1.54
C GLN A 298 10.54 -14.20 -2.02
N ARG A 299 10.29 -15.35 -1.37
CA ARG A 299 9.15 -16.21 -1.70
C ARG A 299 7.82 -15.53 -1.35
N ALA A 300 7.76 -14.88 -0.19
CA ALA A 300 6.61 -14.08 0.21
C ALA A 300 6.33 -12.94 -0.77
N THR A 301 7.36 -12.28 -1.29
CA THR A 301 7.22 -11.20 -2.29
C THR A 301 6.67 -11.73 -3.61
N ALA A 302 7.16 -12.88 -4.09
CA ALA A 302 6.62 -13.52 -5.30
C ALA A 302 5.12 -13.81 -5.16
N PHE A 303 4.72 -14.44 -4.05
CA PHE A 303 3.31 -14.72 -3.78
C PHE A 303 2.47 -13.45 -3.59
N ASN A 304 2.99 -12.43 -2.89
CA ASN A 304 2.29 -11.15 -2.72
C ASN A 304 2.05 -10.47 -4.08
N ASN A 305 3.05 -10.40 -4.95
CA ASN A 305 2.92 -9.77 -6.26
C ASN A 305 1.95 -10.55 -7.15
N ALA A 306 1.99 -11.89 -7.13
CA ALA A 306 1.01 -12.71 -7.83
C ALA A 306 -0.41 -12.49 -7.29
N GLY A 307 -0.58 -12.43 -5.96
CA GLY A 307 -1.86 -12.15 -5.31
C GLY A 307 -2.45 -10.80 -5.71
N ARG A 308 -1.60 -9.78 -5.87
CA ARG A 308 -2.00 -8.44 -6.32
C ARG A 308 -2.48 -8.45 -7.77
N ILE A 309 -1.76 -9.12 -8.67
CA ILE A 309 -2.21 -9.26 -10.06
C ILE A 309 -3.56 -10.00 -10.12
N HIS A 310 -3.71 -11.12 -9.40
CA HIS A 310 -4.99 -11.83 -9.33
C HIS A 310 -6.12 -10.97 -8.74
N SER A 311 -5.83 -10.16 -7.72
CA SER A 311 -6.81 -9.22 -7.13
C SER A 311 -7.25 -8.16 -8.14
N GLU A 312 -6.31 -7.61 -8.92
CA GLU A 312 -6.58 -6.65 -9.99
C GLU A 312 -7.43 -7.27 -11.11
N GLN A 313 -7.22 -8.55 -11.43
CA GLN A 313 -7.99 -9.29 -12.43
C GLN A 313 -9.36 -9.80 -11.92
N GLY A 314 -9.74 -9.50 -10.67
CA GLY A 314 -10.99 -9.98 -10.08
C GLY A 314 -10.97 -11.47 -9.68
N GLN A 315 -9.82 -12.13 -9.77
CA GLN A 315 -9.63 -13.56 -9.46
C GLN A 315 -9.43 -13.75 -7.95
N TYR A 316 -10.45 -13.39 -7.18
CA TYR A 316 -10.35 -13.24 -5.73
C TYR A 316 -9.95 -14.51 -4.97
N ALA A 317 -10.38 -15.68 -5.41
CA ALA A 317 -10.01 -16.95 -4.79
C ALA A 317 -8.50 -17.26 -4.96
N MET A 318 -7.95 -16.98 -6.14
CA MET A 318 -6.51 -17.15 -6.40
C MET A 318 -5.70 -16.11 -5.63
N ALA A 319 -6.17 -14.85 -5.60
CA ALA A 319 -5.55 -13.79 -4.83
C ALA A 319 -5.43 -14.14 -3.33
N GLU A 320 -6.52 -14.63 -2.73
CA GLU A 320 -6.52 -15.02 -1.32
C GLU A 320 -5.54 -16.17 -1.05
N LYS A 321 -5.51 -17.19 -1.92
CA LYS A 321 -4.55 -18.30 -1.80
C LYS A 321 -3.11 -17.77 -1.84
N MET A 322 -2.78 -16.92 -2.81
CA MET A 322 -1.43 -16.37 -2.93
C MET A 322 -1.05 -15.54 -1.72
N TYR A 323 -1.95 -14.68 -1.21
CA TYR A 323 -1.63 -13.91 -0.02
C TYR A 323 -1.52 -14.76 1.25
N GLN A 324 -2.29 -15.84 1.39
CA GLN A 324 -2.14 -16.78 2.51
C GLN A 324 -0.74 -17.40 2.52
N GLU A 325 -0.26 -17.88 1.37
CA GLU A 325 1.12 -18.38 1.22
C GLU A 325 2.16 -17.29 1.53
N ALA A 326 1.92 -16.06 1.05
CA ALA A 326 2.81 -14.93 1.32
C ALA A 326 2.96 -14.64 2.83
N VAL A 327 1.87 -14.68 3.61
CA VAL A 327 1.89 -14.48 5.06
C VAL A 327 2.64 -15.62 5.79
N VAL A 328 2.54 -16.87 5.31
CA VAL A 328 3.28 -18.00 5.90
C VAL A 328 4.79 -17.79 5.79
N HIS A 329 5.26 -17.26 4.65
CA HIS A 329 6.68 -17.01 4.43
C HIS A 329 7.18 -15.70 5.06
N ASN A 330 6.33 -14.67 5.15
CA ASN A 330 6.68 -13.43 5.82
C ASN A 330 5.50 -12.87 6.64
N PRO A 331 5.33 -13.33 7.90
CA PRO A 331 4.25 -12.86 8.77
C PRO A 331 4.49 -11.43 9.29
N TYR A 332 5.66 -10.85 9.05
CA TYR A 332 6.04 -9.51 9.50
C TYR A 332 5.74 -8.42 8.47
N SER A 333 4.96 -8.72 7.43
CA SER A 333 4.66 -7.77 6.36
C SER A 333 3.28 -7.11 6.55
N PRO A 334 3.21 -5.84 7.01
CA PRO A 334 1.94 -5.10 7.03
C PRO A 334 1.37 -4.91 5.62
N GLU A 335 2.21 -4.89 4.59
CA GLU A 335 1.78 -4.83 3.20
C GLU A 335 0.93 -6.05 2.82
N ILE A 336 1.39 -7.27 3.11
CA ILE A 336 0.66 -8.48 2.73
C ILE A 336 -0.69 -8.53 3.45
N LEU A 337 -0.71 -8.19 4.74
CA LEU A 337 -1.93 -8.14 5.55
C LEU A 337 -2.92 -7.09 5.03
N ALA A 338 -2.44 -5.88 4.71
CA ALA A 338 -3.26 -4.82 4.13
C ALA A 338 -3.79 -5.20 2.74
N ASN A 339 -2.99 -5.81 1.88
CA ASN A 339 -3.42 -6.27 0.56
C ASN A 339 -4.54 -7.33 0.68
N ARG A 340 -4.45 -8.24 1.66
CA ARG A 340 -5.56 -9.17 1.98
C ARG A 340 -6.79 -8.44 2.50
N GLY A 341 -6.62 -7.41 3.33
CA GLY A 341 -7.73 -6.60 3.81
C GLY A 341 -8.48 -5.93 2.66
N VAL A 342 -7.75 -5.33 1.71
CA VAL A 342 -8.33 -4.74 0.49
C VAL A 342 -9.03 -5.79 -0.36
N LEU A 343 -8.51 -7.02 -0.45
CA LEU A 343 -9.19 -8.11 -1.13
C LEU A 343 -10.55 -8.43 -0.49
N TYR A 344 -10.63 -8.48 0.84
CA TYR A 344 -11.90 -8.70 1.54
C TYR A 344 -12.88 -7.53 1.40
N GLU A 345 -12.37 -6.30 1.33
CA GLU A 345 -13.19 -5.13 0.98
C GLU A 345 -13.82 -5.28 -0.41
N LYS A 346 -13.02 -5.66 -1.42
CA LYS A 346 -13.52 -5.96 -2.79
C LYS A 346 -14.55 -7.09 -2.82
N GLN A 347 -14.52 -8.00 -1.85
CA GLN A 347 -15.50 -9.08 -1.66
C GLN A 347 -16.72 -8.67 -0.81
N GLY A 348 -16.82 -7.42 -0.37
CA GLY A 348 -17.92 -6.93 0.46
C GLY A 348 -17.88 -7.44 1.92
N GLN A 349 -16.70 -7.77 2.45
CA GLN A 349 -16.50 -8.29 3.81
C GLN A 349 -15.73 -7.29 4.70
N PRO A 350 -16.34 -6.15 5.07
CA PRO A 350 -15.65 -5.03 5.72
C PRO A 350 -15.12 -5.38 7.13
N GLN A 351 -15.78 -6.25 7.89
CA GLN A 351 -15.30 -6.65 9.22
C GLN A 351 -14.00 -7.48 9.13
N LYS A 352 -13.87 -8.34 8.10
CA LYS A 352 -12.62 -9.09 7.87
C LYS A 352 -11.51 -8.17 7.40
N ALA A 353 -11.83 -7.20 6.54
CA ALA A 353 -10.88 -6.18 6.11
C ALA A 353 -10.35 -5.38 7.32
N LEU A 354 -11.24 -4.90 8.19
CA LEU A 354 -10.87 -4.17 9.41
C LEU A 354 -9.94 -5.00 10.31
N ALA A 355 -10.26 -6.26 10.56
CA ALA A 355 -9.43 -7.15 11.38
C ALA A 355 -8.01 -7.32 10.80
N LEU A 356 -7.88 -7.43 9.48
CA LEU A 356 -6.57 -7.53 8.81
C LEU A 356 -5.79 -6.21 8.83
N TYR A 357 -6.45 -5.06 8.75
CA TYR A 357 -5.78 -3.76 8.94
C TYR A 357 -5.31 -3.58 10.38
N GLN A 358 -6.10 -4.02 11.37
CA GLN A 358 -5.67 -4.05 12.77
C GLN A 358 -4.48 -4.99 12.98
N GLU A 359 -4.50 -6.17 12.35
CA GLU A 359 -3.35 -7.09 12.37
C GLU A 359 -2.12 -6.43 11.75
N ALA A 360 -2.26 -5.80 10.58
CA ALA A 360 -1.17 -5.07 9.92
C ALA A 360 -0.55 -3.99 10.83
N LEU A 361 -1.38 -3.20 11.51
CA LEU A 361 -0.92 -2.17 12.46
C LEU A 361 -0.38 -2.74 13.78
N SER A 362 -0.75 -3.97 14.14
CA SER A 362 -0.11 -4.67 15.27
C SER A 362 1.31 -5.11 14.93
N VAL A 363 1.59 -5.36 13.65
CA VAL A 363 2.94 -5.69 13.13
C VAL A 363 3.77 -4.42 12.99
N ASP A 364 3.20 -3.38 12.38
CA ASP A 364 3.85 -2.08 12.17
C ASP A 364 2.86 -0.93 12.42
N PRO A 365 2.88 -0.32 13.63
CA PRO A 365 1.98 0.78 13.97
C PRO A 365 2.16 2.05 13.12
N GLU A 366 3.31 2.20 12.46
CA GLU A 366 3.67 3.37 11.65
C GLU A 366 3.34 3.17 10.16
N ASP A 367 2.68 2.07 9.79
CA ASP A 367 2.28 1.83 8.42
C ASP A 367 1.12 2.73 8.00
N GLU A 368 1.44 3.85 7.35
CA GLU A 368 0.47 4.89 6.97
C GLU A 368 -0.64 4.38 6.03
N ILE A 369 -0.33 3.43 5.15
CA ILE A 369 -1.32 2.85 4.23
C ILE A 369 -2.32 2.01 5.02
N ALA A 370 -1.86 1.12 5.90
CA ALA A 370 -2.73 0.32 6.76
C ALA A 370 -3.57 1.21 7.69
N LYS A 371 -2.99 2.27 8.24
CA LYS A 371 -3.67 3.25 9.09
C LYS A 371 -4.78 3.98 8.35
N HIS A 372 -4.50 4.43 7.13
CA HIS A 372 -5.50 5.06 6.27
C HIS A 372 -6.64 4.10 5.91
N LEU A 373 -6.30 2.89 5.47
CA LEU A 373 -7.28 1.86 5.12
C LEU A 373 -8.15 1.48 6.33
N MET A 374 -7.56 1.34 7.53
CA MET A 374 -8.30 1.10 8.76
C MET A 374 -9.29 2.24 9.05
N LYS A 375 -8.81 3.48 9.09
CA LYS A 375 -9.63 4.66 9.35
C LYS A 375 -10.78 4.79 8.34
N ARG A 376 -10.50 4.56 7.06
CA ARG A 376 -11.53 4.55 6.01
C ARG A 376 -12.58 3.48 6.28
N MET A 377 -12.14 2.27 6.64
CA MET A 377 -13.05 1.15 6.92
C MET A 377 -13.91 1.39 8.16
N GLU A 378 -13.35 1.97 9.22
CA GLU A 378 -14.10 2.38 10.41
C GLU A 378 -15.15 3.44 10.10
N GLN A 379 -14.79 4.44 9.28
CA GLN A 379 -15.75 5.47 8.82
C GLN A 379 -16.87 4.86 7.98
N HIS A 380 -16.55 3.92 7.09
CA HIS A 380 -17.53 3.21 6.27
C HIS A 380 -18.50 2.39 7.14
N LEU A 381 -17.99 1.70 8.17
CA LEU A 381 -18.81 0.94 9.11
C LEU A 381 -19.68 1.86 9.99
N ALA A 382 -19.11 2.93 10.55
CA ALA A 382 -19.85 3.91 11.35
C ALA A 382 -20.97 4.59 10.53
N PHE A 383 -20.71 4.86 9.24
CA PHE A 383 -21.73 5.40 8.34
C PHE A 383 -22.90 4.44 8.12
N LYS A 384 -22.68 3.12 8.12
CA LYS A 384 -23.75 2.12 8.05
C LYS A 384 -24.59 2.03 9.32
N GLU A 385 -24.07 2.50 10.44
CA GLU A 385 -24.80 2.55 11.72
C GLU A 385 -25.62 3.85 11.86
N ASP A 386 -25.24 4.93 11.15
CA ASP A 386 -25.97 6.20 11.12
C ASP A 386 -27.16 6.15 10.14
N MET A 387 -28.28 5.63 10.62
CA MET A 387 -29.53 5.47 9.84
C MET A 387 -30.05 6.77 9.23
N GLU A 388 -29.91 7.90 9.92
CA GLU A 388 -30.45 9.18 9.44
C GLU A 388 -29.57 9.77 8.35
N ARG A 389 -28.25 9.71 8.50
CA ARG A 389 -27.32 10.07 7.43
C ARG A 389 -27.46 9.13 6.24
N GLN A 390 -27.64 7.84 6.48
CA GLN A 390 -27.87 6.85 5.44
C GLN A 390 -29.11 7.19 4.60
N LYS A 391 -30.27 7.45 5.22
CA LYS A 391 -31.50 7.85 4.50
C LYS A 391 -31.28 9.10 3.65
N ARG A 392 -30.57 10.11 4.16
CA ARG A 392 -30.27 11.33 3.40
C ARG A 392 -29.42 11.03 2.17
N VAL A 393 -28.33 10.27 2.34
CA VAL A 393 -27.44 9.91 1.22
C VAL A 393 -28.16 9.01 0.22
N ASP A 394 -28.96 8.04 0.68
CA ASP A 394 -29.70 7.13 -0.20
C ASP A 394 -30.75 7.88 -1.03
N GLY A 395 -31.46 8.84 -0.43
CA GLY A 395 -32.39 9.71 -1.16
C GLY A 395 -31.68 10.56 -2.23
N LEU A 396 -30.52 11.14 -1.89
CA LEU A 396 -29.71 11.91 -2.86
C LEU A 396 -29.18 11.01 -3.97
N VAL A 397 -28.64 9.84 -3.64
CA VAL A 397 -28.10 8.88 -4.61
C VAL A 397 -29.20 8.39 -5.55
N ALA A 398 -30.40 8.09 -5.04
CA ALA A 398 -31.52 7.66 -5.87
C ALA A 398 -31.95 8.74 -6.88
N ASP A 399 -32.09 9.99 -6.43
CA ASP A 399 -32.41 11.13 -7.31
C ASP A 399 -31.32 11.36 -8.36
N LEU A 400 -30.04 11.34 -7.94
CA LEU A 400 -28.90 11.48 -8.87
C LEU A 400 -28.87 10.33 -9.89
N ALA A 401 -29.04 9.08 -9.45
CA ALA A 401 -29.05 7.92 -10.34
C ALA A 401 -30.22 7.97 -11.34
N GLU A 402 -31.40 8.41 -10.90
CA GLU A 402 -32.56 8.60 -11.77
C GLU A 402 -32.31 9.69 -12.83
N ARG A 403 -31.73 10.83 -12.44
CA ARG A 403 -31.35 11.91 -13.37
C ARG A 403 -30.31 11.45 -14.37
N PHE A 404 -29.32 10.66 -13.93
CA PHE A 404 -28.31 10.06 -14.79
C PHE A 404 -28.95 9.15 -15.85
N LYS A 405 -29.84 8.24 -15.43
CA LYS A 405 -30.58 7.33 -16.31
C LYS A 405 -31.47 8.09 -17.31
N LYS A 406 -32.07 9.20 -16.89
CA LYS A 406 -32.96 10.03 -17.72
C LYS A 406 -32.24 11.06 -18.60
N GLY A 407 -30.93 11.23 -18.47
CA GLY A 407 -30.15 12.27 -19.18
C GLY A 407 -30.57 13.71 -18.86
N LYS A 408 -31.31 13.93 -17.77
CA LYS A 408 -31.82 15.26 -17.38
C LYS A 408 -30.80 15.96 -16.49
N VAL A 409 -29.87 16.69 -17.10
CA VAL A 409 -29.07 17.70 -16.40
C VAL A 409 -29.78 19.02 -16.61
N SER A 410 -30.42 19.57 -15.57
CA SER A 410 -31.21 20.80 -15.71
C SER A 410 -30.28 21.99 -15.94
N GLU A 411 -30.36 22.60 -17.12
CA GLU A 411 -29.67 23.84 -17.51
C GLU A 411 -30.56 25.05 -17.22
N VAL A 412 -30.87 25.35 -15.95
CA VAL A 412 -31.41 26.68 -15.65
C VAL A 412 -30.26 27.67 -15.88
N PRO A 413 -30.37 28.63 -16.83
CA PRO A 413 -29.30 29.60 -17.06
C PRO A 413 -29.07 30.41 -15.78
N PRO A 414 -27.81 30.64 -15.38
CA PRO A 414 -27.52 31.39 -14.17
C PRO A 414 -28.05 32.82 -14.31
N THR A 415 -28.78 33.28 -13.29
CA THR A 415 -29.27 34.67 -13.20
C THR A 415 -28.13 35.69 -13.11
N ASP A 416 -26.95 35.26 -12.65
CA ASP A 416 -25.71 36.03 -12.68
C ASP A 416 -24.57 35.25 -13.37
N PRO A 417 -24.28 35.52 -14.66
CA PRO A 417 -23.23 34.81 -15.40
C PRO A 417 -21.81 35.27 -15.04
N TRP A 418 -21.65 36.38 -14.33
CA TRP A 418 -20.33 36.91 -13.98
C TRP A 418 -19.75 36.27 -12.72
N SER A 419 -20.59 36.10 -11.69
CA SER A 419 -20.10 35.69 -10.38
C SER A 419 -19.68 34.22 -10.33
N SER A 420 -18.61 33.94 -9.61
CA SER A 420 -18.06 32.60 -9.45
C SER A 420 -19.03 31.70 -8.71
N LYS A 421 -19.27 30.51 -9.27
CA LYS A 421 -19.90 29.40 -8.55
C LYS A 421 -18.91 28.80 -7.53
N PRO A 422 -19.39 28.09 -6.48
CA PRO A 422 -18.53 27.26 -5.63
C PRO A 422 -17.60 26.36 -6.45
N MET A 423 -16.32 26.31 -6.07
CA MET A 423 -15.34 25.45 -6.73
C MET A 423 -15.44 24.04 -6.14
N THR A 424 -16.38 23.26 -6.68
CA THR A 424 -16.55 21.85 -6.30
C THR A 424 -15.68 20.95 -7.17
N VAL A 425 -14.91 20.05 -6.55
CA VAL A 425 -14.01 19.11 -7.21
C VAL A 425 -14.43 17.68 -6.89
N ALA A 426 -14.56 16.83 -7.90
CA ALA A 426 -14.85 15.40 -7.72
C ALA A 426 -13.66 14.55 -8.14
N PHE A 427 -13.12 13.71 -7.24
CA PHE A 427 -12.11 12.71 -7.59
C PHE A 427 -12.79 11.41 -8.01
N LEU A 428 -12.71 11.05 -9.29
CA LEU A 428 -13.29 9.80 -9.81
C LEU A 428 -12.35 8.59 -9.69
N GLY A 429 -11.26 8.74 -8.94
CA GLY A 429 -10.27 7.70 -8.70
C GLY A 429 -9.01 7.85 -9.56
N MET A 430 -8.02 7.02 -9.22
CA MET A 430 -6.74 6.95 -9.91
C MET A 430 -6.46 5.51 -10.31
N LYS A 431 -6.03 5.32 -11.56
CA LYS A 431 -5.62 4.00 -12.05
C LYS A 431 -4.22 3.67 -11.61
N ARG A 432 -3.98 2.45 -11.13
CA ARG A 432 -2.63 1.92 -10.98
C ARG A 432 -2.19 1.31 -12.31
N VAL A 433 -0.98 1.62 -12.76
CA VAL A 433 -0.37 1.08 -13.97
C VAL A 433 1.00 0.50 -13.59
N GLY A 434 1.30 -0.71 -14.07
CA GLY A 434 2.52 -1.45 -13.70
C GLY A 434 2.30 -2.74 -12.90
N GLY A 435 1.15 -3.40 -13.09
CA GLY A 435 0.95 -4.84 -12.85
C GLY A 435 1.36 -5.40 -11.48
N GLY A 436 0.69 -5.02 -10.40
CA GLY A 436 0.91 -5.70 -9.12
C GLY A 436 2.17 -5.32 -8.34
N LEU A 437 2.88 -4.22 -8.69
CA LEU A 437 4.00 -3.66 -7.90
C LEU A 437 3.65 -2.46 -7.01
N LEU A 438 2.66 -1.62 -7.39
CA LEU A 438 2.10 -0.55 -6.53
C LEU A 438 1.12 -1.01 -5.44
N ARG A 439 1.57 -1.06 -4.18
CA ARG A 439 0.79 -1.56 -3.02
C ARG A 439 -0.68 -1.12 -3.03
N GLU A 440 -1.59 -2.03 -2.69
CA GLU A 440 -3.03 -1.69 -2.57
C GLU A 440 -3.24 -0.59 -1.50
N GLY A 441 -4.15 0.35 -1.75
CA GLY A 441 -4.42 1.47 -0.84
C GLY A 441 -3.54 2.72 -1.06
N MET A 442 -2.46 2.65 -1.86
CA MET A 442 -1.62 3.82 -2.15
C MET A 442 -2.40 4.96 -2.82
N THR A 443 -3.24 4.61 -3.80
CA THR A 443 -4.05 5.60 -4.53
C THR A 443 -5.06 6.27 -3.62
N GLU A 444 -5.64 5.54 -2.68
CA GLU A 444 -6.65 6.05 -1.78
C GLU A 444 -6.05 6.93 -0.69
N LEU A 445 -4.87 6.57 -0.16
CA LEU A 445 -4.12 7.44 0.72
C LEU A 445 -3.75 8.76 0.03
N LEU A 446 -3.19 8.69 -1.19
CA LEU A 446 -2.87 9.89 -1.97
C LEU A 446 -4.10 10.77 -2.17
N GLN A 447 -5.21 10.19 -2.60
CA GLN A 447 -6.45 10.92 -2.84
C GLN A 447 -7.02 11.55 -1.57
N ALA A 448 -7.00 10.82 -0.45
CA ALA A 448 -7.51 11.31 0.81
C ALA A 448 -6.68 12.48 1.35
N GLU A 449 -5.36 12.37 1.31
CA GLU A 449 -4.47 13.44 1.74
C GLU A 449 -4.62 14.66 0.82
N MET A 450 -4.67 14.46 -0.51
CA MET A 450 -4.92 15.57 -1.45
C MET A 450 -6.27 16.25 -1.19
N THR A 451 -7.32 15.46 -0.93
CA THR A 451 -8.66 15.96 -0.62
C THR A 451 -8.64 16.83 0.64
N GLN A 452 -8.04 16.32 1.72
CA GLN A 452 -7.92 17.05 2.98
C GLN A 452 -7.18 18.38 2.79
N ARG A 453 -6.05 18.38 2.05
CA ARG A 453 -5.23 19.57 1.80
C ARG A 453 -5.94 20.59 0.91
N LEU A 454 -6.59 20.15 -0.17
CA LEU A 454 -7.35 21.03 -1.06
C LEU A 454 -8.53 21.69 -0.33
N SER A 455 -9.24 20.93 0.51
CA SER A 455 -10.36 21.46 1.29
C SER A 455 -9.93 22.36 2.44
N ALA A 456 -8.81 22.08 3.11
CA ALA A 456 -8.28 22.94 4.16
C ALA A 456 -7.95 24.36 3.66
N GLY A 457 -7.63 24.51 2.38
CA GLY A 457 -7.41 25.80 1.75
C GLY A 457 -8.67 26.67 1.59
N GLY A 458 -9.87 26.17 1.94
CA GLY A 458 -11.16 26.89 1.88
C GLY A 458 -11.65 27.25 0.48
N ARG A 459 -10.75 27.25 -0.52
CA ARG A 459 -11.06 27.54 -1.92
C ARG A 459 -11.81 26.41 -2.62
N VAL A 460 -11.57 25.16 -2.24
CA VAL A 460 -12.06 23.99 -2.97
C VAL A 460 -12.95 23.16 -2.05
N ALA A 461 -14.21 22.95 -2.44
CA ALA A 461 -15.06 21.94 -1.85
C ALA A 461 -14.83 20.62 -2.60
N VAL A 462 -14.58 19.52 -1.89
CA VAL A 462 -14.42 18.21 -2.52
C VAL A 462 -15.67 17.37 -2.29
N VAL A 463 -16.15 16.70 -3.34
CA VAL A 463 -17.31 15.80 -3.25
C VAL A 463 -17.04 14.67 -2.27
N GLU A 464 -17.99 14.42 -1.36
CA GLU A 464 -17.86 13.36 -0.35
C GLU A 464 -17.67 11.98 -0.99
N ARG A 465 -16.70 11.23 -0.47
CA ARG A 465 -16.30 9.93 -1.02
C ARG A 465 -17.41 8.87 -0.90
N GLU A 466 -18.07 8.77 0.25
CA GLU A 466 -19.14 7.77 0.48
C GLU A 466 -20.33 7.98 -0.47
N MET A 467 -20.71 9.24 -0.72
CA MET A 467 -21.77 9.55 -1.68
C MET A 467 -21.38 9.12 -3.09
N LEU A 468 -20.12 9.38 -3.48
CA LEU A 468 -19.60 8.94 -4.78
C LEU A 468 -19.59 7.41 -4.88
N ASP A 469 -19.06 6.70 -3.88
CA ASP A 469 -18.96 5.24 -3.90
C ASP A 469 -20.35 4.56 -3.94
N LYS A 470 -21.34 5.09 -3.19
CA LYS A 470 -22.73 4.64 -3.29
C LYS A 470 -23.33 4.90 -4.66
N LEU A 471 -23.13 6.09 -5.21
CA LEU A 471 -23.63 6.43 -6.54
C LEU A 471 -23.04 5.54 -7.62
N LEU A 472 -21.74 5.27 -7.56
CA LEU A 472 -21.07 4.37 -8.50
C LEU A 472 -21.61 2.93 -8.39
N THR A 473 -21.85 2.47 -7.17
CA THR A 473 -22.46 1.16 -6.90
C THR A 473 -23.88 1.07 -7.48
N GLU A 474 -24.73 2.08 -7.23
CA GLU A 474 -26.11 2.14 -7.75
C GLU A 474 -26.16 2.22 -9.28
N LEU A 475 -25.15 2.83 -9.90
CA LEU A 475 -25.00 2.91 -11.35
C LEU A 475 -24.31 1.68 -11.97
N ASN A 476 -23.85 0.72 -11.16
CA ASN A 476 -23.02 -0.42 -11.59
C ASN A 476 -21.78 0.01 -12.40
N LEU A 477 -21.13 1.09 -12.00
CA LEU A 477 -19.93 1.61 -12.65
C LEU A 477 -18.67 1.17 -11.91
N GLY A 478 -17.76 0.49 -12.61
CA GLY A 478 -16.45 0.10 -12.11
C GLY A 478 -15.33 1.07 -12.55
N SER A 479 -14.09 0.71 -12.21
CA SER A 479 -12.90 1.49 -12.55
C SER A 479 -12.61 1.58 -14.05
N SER A 480 -13.13 0.64 -14.85
CA SER A 480 -12.97 0.62 -16.31
C SER A 480 -13.93 1.61 -16.97
N GLU A 481 -15.17 1.67 -16.50
CA GLU A 481 -16.21 2.58 -16.95
C GLU A 481 -15.91 4.02 -16.49
N LEU A 482 -15.35 4.22 -15.30
CA LEU A 482 -14.89 5.53 -14.83
C LEU A 482 -13.72 6.10 -15.64
N ALA A 483 -13.04 5.24 -16.40
CA ALA A 483 -11.98 5.66 -17.30
C ALA A 483 -12.49 6.22 -18.61
N ASP A 484 -13.73 5.87 -18.97
CA ASP A 484 -14.36 6.40 -20.16
C ASP A 484 -14.61 7.91 -19.95
N PRO A 485 -14.03 8.78 -20.80
CA PRO A 485 -14.16 10.21 -20.65
C PRO A 485 -15.62 10.67 -20.64
N GLU A 486 -16.50 10.06 -21.44
CA GLU A 486 -17.91 10.46 -21.47
C GLU A 486 -18.64 10.14 -20.17
N THR A 487 -18.40 8.95 -19.62
CA THR A 487 -18.97 8.50 -18.35
C THR A 487 -18.50 9.40 -17.20
N ALA A 488 -17.21 9.70 -17.15
CA ALA A 488 -16.66 10.64 -16.20
C ALA A 488 -17.32 12.01 -16.30
N LEU A 489 -17.45 12.57 -17.52
CA LEU A 489 -18.09 13.87 -17.76
C LEU A 489 -19.57 13.88 -17.32
N LYS A 490 -20.34 12.84 -17.66
CA LYS A 490 -21.75 12.71 -17.23
C LYS A 490 -21.86 12.68 -15.70
N LEU A 491 -20.98 11.94 -15.02
CA LEU A 491 -20.92 11.92 -13.57
C LEU A 491 -20.55 13.28 -12.98
N GLY A 492 -19.58 14.01 -13.53
CA GLY A 492 -19.24 15.34 -13.03
C GLY A 492 -20.36 16.36 -13.23
N LYS A 493 -21.07 16.32 -14.37
CA LYS A 493 -22.27 17.15 -14.58
C LYS A 493 -23.34 16.83 -13.55
N LEU A 494 -23.58 15.54 -13.30
CA LEU A 494 -24.56 15.06 -12.33
C LEU A 494 -24.22 15.52 -10.91
N LEU A 495 -22.95 15.40 -10.51
CA LEU A 495 -22.43 15.81 -9.21
C LEU A 495 -22.31 17.34 -9.07
N SER A 496 -22.66 18.10 -10.12
CA SER A 496 -22.44 19.56 -10.19
C SER A 496 -21.00 19.95 -9.84
N ALA A 497 -20.05 19.07 -10.16
CA ALA A 497 -18.64 19.32 -9.94
C ALA A 497 -18.16 20.35 -10.95
N ARG A 498 -17.45 21.39 -10.51
CA ARG A 498 -16.83 22.37 -11.40
C ARG A 498 -15.65 21.77 -12.16
N LEU A 499 -14.95 20.84 -11.50
CA LEU A 499 -13.83 20.08 -12.04
C LEU A 499 -13.90 18.62 -11.60
N ILE A 500 -13.53 17.74 -12.50
CA ILE A 500 -13.33 16.32 -12.23
C ILE A 500 -11.84 16.03 -12.23
N VAL A 501 -11.32 15.39 -11.18
CA VAL A 501 -9.96 14.86 -11.15
C VAL A 501 -9.97 13.39 -11.55
N THR A 502 -9.22 13.08 -12.59
CA THR A 502 -8.83 11.70 -12.94
C THR A 502 -7.31 11.60 -12.94
N GLY A 503 -6.79 10.40 -12.76
CA GLY A 503 -5.34 10.23 -12.79
C GLY A 503 -4.86 8.79 -12.89
N SER A 504 -3.55 8.67 -12.95
CA SER A 504 -2.85 7.40 -12.89
C SER A 504 -1.64 7.50 -11.97
N LEU A 505 -1.41 6.44 -11.23
CA LEU A 505 -0.19 6.17 -10.50
C LEU A 505 0.56 5.06 -11.25
N VAL A 506 1.76 5.36 -11.72
CA VAL A 506 2.55 4.45 -12.56
C VAL A 506 3.83 4.08 -11.82
N GLN A 507 4.11 2.78 -11.69
CA GLN A 507 5.44 2.34 -11.27
C GLN A 507 6.41 2.58 -12.42
N ILE A 508 7.41 3.43 -12.19
CA ILE A 508 8.54 3.64 -13.10
C ILE A 508 9.80 3.06 -12.46
N PRO A 509 10.88 2.83 -13.22
CA PRO A 509 12.13 2.33 -12.66
C PRO A 509 12.66 3.20 -11.52
N GLU A 510 12.59 4.52 -11.66
CA GLU A 510 13.12 5.48 -10.69
C GLU A 510 12.14 5.79 -9.55
N GLY A 511 11.04 5.05 -9.41
CA GLY A 511 10.04 5.24 -8.35
C GLY A 511 8.60 5.24 -8.87
N VAL A 512 7.82 6.25 -8.50
CA VAL A 512 6.39 6.32 -8.83
C VAL A 512 6.07 7.67 -9.48
N ARG A 513 5.37 7.63 -10.61
CA ARG A 513 4.85 8.83 -11.28
C ARG A 513 3.35 8.96 -11.03
N LEU A 514 2.95 10.08 -10.44
CA LEU A 514 1.55 10.50 -10.34
C LEU A 514 1.24 11.42 -11.52
N SER A 515 0.15 11.17 -12.22
CA SER A 515 -0.35 12.04 -13.30
C SER A 515 -1.82 12.31 -13.12
N LEU A 516 -2.19 13.58 -13.06
CA LEU A 516 -3.55 14.06 -12.82
C LEU A 516 -4.03 14.96 -13.95
N ARG A 517 -5.32 14.86 -14.27
CA ARG A 517 -6.04 15.71 -15.22
C ARG A 517 -7.31 16.23 -14.56
N LEU A 518 -7.49 17.55 -14.59
CA LEU A 518 -8.70 18.21 -14.12
C LEU A 518 -9.52 18.64 -15.33
N VAL A 519 -10.70 18.04 -15.47
CA VAL A 519 -11.59 18.22 -16.61
C VAL A 519 -12.81 19.01 -16.20
N ASP A 520 -13.19 20.00 -17.01
CA ASP A 520 -14.42 20.75 -16.85
C ASP A 520 -15.59 19.94 -17.46
N PRO A 521 -16.53 19.43 -16.64
CA PRO A 521 -17.59 18.57 -17.15
C PRO A 521 -18.55 19.27 -18.11
N GLU A 522 -18.69 20.60 -18.05
CA GLU A 522 -19.60 21.32 -18.94
C GLU A 522 -19.02 21.45 -20.35
N THR A 523 -17.72 21.69 -20.46
CA THR A 523 -17.03 21.94 -21.74
C THR A 523 -16.21 20.77 -22.25
N SER A 524 -16.07 19.71 -21.46
CA SER A 524 -15.18 18.57 -21.71
C SER A 524 -13.69 18.93 -21.83
N ALA A 525 -13.32 20.19 -21.58
CA ALA A 525 -11.96 20.66 -21.74
C ALA A 525 -11.10 20.24 -20.53
N ILE A 526 -9.87 19.78 -20.81
CA ILE A 526 -8.84 19.60 -19.78
C ILE A 526 -8.32 21.00 -19.41
N LYS A 527 -8.51 21.40 -18.16
CA LYS A 527 -8.18 22.75 -17.69
C LYS A 527 -6.86 22.80 -16.97
N ILE A 528 -6.54 21.73 -16.23
CA ILE A 528 -5.27 21.61 -15.51
C ILE A 528 -4.73 20.20 -15.75
N THR A 529 -3.45 20.11 -16.09
CA THR A 529 -2.66 18.89 -16.02
C THR A 529 -1.58 19.06 -14.98
N HIS A 530 -1.26 17.97 -14.29
CA HIS A 530 -0.19 17.97 -13.32
C HIS A 530 0.42 16.59 -13.22
N ALA A 531 1.73 16.53 -13.10
CA ALA A 531 2.46 15.29 -12.89
C ALA A 531 3.56 15.56 -11.88
N ASP A 532 3.71 14.64 -10.93
CA ASP A 532 4.76 14.63 -9.94
C ASP A 532 5.42 13.26 -9.92
N GLU A 533 6.69 13.22 -9.53
CA GLU A 533 7.47 11.99 -9.41
C GLU A 533 8.02 11.84 -7.99
N MET A 534 7.89 10.63 -7.48
CA MET A 534 8.37 10.21 -6.17
C MET A 534 9.43 9.14 -6.36
N GLY A 535 10.68 9.48 -6.02
CA GLY A 535 11.75 8.50 -5.98
C GLY A 535 11.52 7.42 -4.92
N PRO A 536 12.28 6.31 -4.94
CA PRO A 536 12.09 5.15 -4.06
C PRO A 536 12.23 5.47 -2.55
N GLN A 537 12.86 6.60 -2.21
CA GLN A 537 13.11 7.05 -0.83
C GLN A 537 12.09 8.08 -0.32
N LYS A 538 11.21 8.58 -1.19
CA LYS A 538 10.29 9.68 -0.84
C LYS A 538 8.97 9.16 -0.25
N ASN A 539 8.38 9.96 0.64
CA ASN A 539 7.14 9.64 1.35
C ASN A 539 5.91 9.98 0.49
N LEU A 540 4.96 9.06 0.43
CA LEU A 540 3.67 9.21 -0.27
C LEU A 540 2.86 10.41 0.23
N LEU A 541 2.90 10.71 1.52
CA LEU A 541 2.21 11.87 2.12
C LEU A 541 2.81 13.19 1.61
N ALA A 542 4.13 13.25 1.45
CA ALA A 542 4.80 14.43 0.92
C ALA A 542 4.45 14.66 -0.56
N LEU A 543 4.34 13.57 -1.34
CA LEU A 543 3.84 13.63 -2.71
C LEU A 543 2.43 14.23 -2.76
N ALA A 544 1.51 13.73 -1.93
CA ALA A 544 0.13 14.24 -1.88
C ALA A 544 0.06 15.72 -1.48
N ASP A 545 0.83 16.14 -0.47
CA ASP A 545 0.86 17.54 -0.02
C ASP A 545 1.41 18.47 -1.11
N GLN A 546 2.54 18.11 -1.72
CA GLN A 546 3.11 18.84 -2.86
C GLN A 546 2.10 18.96 -4.01
N THR A 547 1.50 17.84 -4.41
CA THR A 547 0.53 17.81 -5.50
C THR A 547 -0.69 18.66 -5.16
N ALA A 548 -1.24 18.56 -3.95
CA ALA A 548 -2.41 19.32 -3.54
C ALA A 548 -2.14 20.84 -3.52
N GLN A 549 -0.98 21.26 -3.03
CA GLN A 549 -0.57 22.67 -3.05
C GLN A 549 -0.43 23.18 -4.49
N ALA A 550 0.21 22.40 -5.37
CA ALA A 550 0.35 22.74 -6.78
C ALA A 550 -1.01 22.84 -7.49
N LEU A 551 -1.92 21.89 -7.24
CA LEU A 551 -3.27 21.92 -7.78
C LEU A 551 -4.07 23.12 -7.24
N GLY A 552 -4.04 23.39 -5.94
CA GLY A 552 -4.71 24.53 -5.33
C GLY A 552 -4.27 25.85 -5.94
N LYS A 553 -2.96 26.03 -6.16
CA LYS A 553 -2.39 27.20 -6.86
C LYS A 553 -2.90 27.31 -8.29
N LYS A 554 -2.81 26.22 -9.08
CA LYS A 554 -3.28 26.21 -10.48
C LYS A 554 -4.78 26.46 -10.58
N ILE A 555 -5.59 25.95 -9.65
CA ILE A 555 -7.03 26.20 -9.58
C ILE A 555 -7.27 27.69 -9.33
N LYS A 556 -6.55 28.31 -8.38
CA LYS A 556 -6.66 29.75 -8.10
C LYS A 556 -6.32 30.60 -9.32
N GLU A 557 -5.24 30.28 -10.03
CA GLU A 557 -4.78 30.96 -11.25
C GLU A 557 -5.76 30.81 -12.42
N GLN A 558 -6.25 29.59 -12.64
CA GLN A 558 -7.15 29.29 -13.76
C GLN A 558 -8.58 29.79 -13.52
N TYR A 559 -8.99 29.89 -12.25
CA TYR A 559 -10.34 30.25 -11.83
C TYR A 559 -10.33 31.37 -10.77
N PRO A 560 -9.85 32.59 -11.09
CA PRO A 560 -9.92 33.72 -10.17
C PRO A 560 -11.36 34.01 -9.77
N LEU A 561 -11.59 34.43 -8.53
CA LEU A 561 -12.94 34.78 -8.09
C LEU A 561 -13.45 36.02 -8.81
N LYS A 562 -14.68 35.94 -9.26
CA LYS A 562 -15.41 37.02 -9.91
C LYS A 562 -16.68 37.23 -9.12
N GLY A 563 -16.98 38.47 -8.79
CA GLY A 563 -18.17 38.81 -8.01
C GLY A 563 -18.67 40.20 -8.37
N LYS A 564 -19.70 40.65 -7.67
CA LYS A 564 -20.24 42.01 -7.77
C LYS A 564 -20.33 42.64 -6.40
N ILE A 565 -20.23 43.96 -6.38
CA ILE A 565 -20.53 44.77 -5.21
C ILE A 565 -22.04 44.72 -4.95
N ALA A 566 -22.43 44.20 -3.80
CA ALA A 566 -23.82 44.14 -3.36
C ALA A 566 -24.26 45.46 -2.71
N SER A 567 -23.40 46.08 -1.89
CA SER A 567 -23.60 47.41 -1.31
C SER A 567 -22.27 48.09 -1.00
N VAL A 568 -22.30 49.42 -0.88
CA VAL A 568 -21.19 50.26 -0.40
C VAL A 568 -21.72 50.98 0.83
N GLU A 569 -21.12 50.71 1.99
CA GLU A 569 -21.56 51.22 3.28
C GLU A 569 -20.70 52.43 3.72
N GLU A 570 -21.14 53.12 4.77
CA GLU A 570 -20.35 54.19 5.39
C GLU A 570 -19.00 53.67 5.91
N GLY A 571 -17.94 54.49 5.82
CA GLY A 571 -16.61 54.12 6.33
C GLY A 571 -15.74 53.26 5.42
N ASN A 572 -15.95 53.31 4.08
CA ASN A 572 -15.19 52.54 3.07
C ASN A 572 -15.37 51.02 3.14
N GLN A 573 -16.45 50.55 3.78
CA GLN A 573 -16.82 49.15 3.79
C GLN A 573 -17.64 48.82 2.53
N VAL A 574 -17.35 47.68 1.91
CA VAL A 574 -18.01 47.20 0.68
C VAL A 574 -18.43 45.77 0.89
N ILE A 575 -19.70 45.46 0.61
CA ILE A 575 -20.23 44.09 0.64
C ILE A 575 -20.19 43.52 -0.77
N ILE A 576 -19.71 42.29 -0.92
CA ILE A 576 -19.72 41.56 -2.18
C ILE A 576 -20.59 40.31 -2.10
N ASN A 577 -21.10 39.88 -3.25
CA ASN A 577 -21.94 38.69 -3.38
C ASN A 577 -21.17 37.34 -3.37
N LEU A 578 -19.95 37.33 -2.84
CA LEU A 578 -19.13 36.13 -2.66
C LEU A 578 -18.84 35.94 -1.18
N GLY A 579 -18.71 34.69 -0.75
CA GLY A 579 -18.59 34.29 0.66
C GLY A 579 -17.76 33.02 0.78
N ALA A 580 -17.72 32.43 1.97
CA ALA A 580 -16.95 31.23 2.28
C ALA A 580 -17.27 30.07 1.32
N ARG A 581 -18.54 29.88 0.96
CA ARG A 581 -18.96 28.81 0.02
C ARG A 581 -18.38 28.97 -1.39
N HIS A 582 -18.00 30.19 -1.76
CA HIS A 582 -17.39 30.51 -3.04
C HIS A 582 -15.85 30.43 -2.98
N GLY A 583 -15.27 30.21 -1.79
CA GLY A 583 -13.84 30.15 -1.57
C GLY A 583 -13.17 31.50 -1.28
N ILE A 584 -13.92 32.50 -0.83
CA ILE A 584 -13.37 33.74 -0.27
C ILE A 584 -12.82 33.46 1.12
N GLN A 585 -11.68 34.07 1.46
CA GLN A 585 -11.10 34.07 2.79
C GLN A 585 -10.75 35.50 3.24
N PRO A 586 -10.68 35.77 4.55
CA PRO A 586 -10.09 37.02 5.04
C PRO A 586 -8.69 37.25 4.44
N GLY A 587 -8.39 38.51 4.08
CA GLY A 587 -7.18 38.91 3.36
C GLY A 587 -7.23 38.70 1.84
N THR A 588 -8.32 38.15 1.27
CA THR A 588 -8.48 38.08 -0.18
C THR A 588 -8.54 39.48 -0.78
N ARG A 589 -7.73 39.74 -1.81
CA ARG A 589 -7.70 41.03 -2.51
C ARG A 589 -8.44 40.94 -3.85
N LEU A 590 -9.34 41.88 -4.09
CA LEU A 590 -10.18 41.96 -5.28
C LEU A 590 -10.06 43.32 -5.94
N LYS A 591 -9.75 43.34 -7.23
CA LYS A 591 -9.77 44.54 -8.07
C LYS A 591 -11.21 44.89 -8.41
N ILE A 592 -11.60 46.13 -8.17
CA ILE A 592 -12.88 46.66 -8.65
C ILE A 592 -12.67 47.14 -10.07
N ILE A 593 -13.47 46.61 -11.00
CA ILE A 593 -13.38 46.89 -12.43
C ILE A 593 -14.69 47.48 -12.94
N ASP A 594 -14.56 48.50 -13.77
CA ASP A 594 -15.66 49.08 -14.52
C ASP A 594 -15.60 48.64 -15.99
N GLU A 595 -16.76 48.46 -16.61
CA GLU A 595 -16.87 48.27 -18.05
C GLU A 595 -16.96 49.65 -18.69
N GLY A 596 -15.80 50.19 -19.09
CA GLY A 596 -15.69 51.47 -19.77
C GLY A 596 -16.23 51.42 -21.21
N GLU A 597 -15.72 52.32 -22.05
CA GLU A 597 -16.19 52.50 -23.43
C GLU A 597 -16.20 51.19 -24.24
N ALA A 598 -17.28 51.00 -25.00
CA ALA A 598 -17.42 49.90 -25.95
C ALA A 598 -16.33 50.02 -27.03
N ILE A 599 -15.57 48.95 -27.21
CA ILE A 599 -14.64 48.79 -28.32
C ILE A 599 -15.46 48.26 -29.48
N VAL A 600 -15.66 49.09 -30.49
CA VAL A 600 -16.46 48.77 -31.68
C VAL A 600 -15.54 48.55 -32.87
N VAL A 601 -15.68 47.41 -33.54
CA VAL A 601 -15.01 47.10 -34.82
C VAL A 601 -16.10 46.69 -35.80
N ASP A 602 -16.12 47.31 -36.98
CA ASP A 602 -17.13 47.07 -38.03
C ASP A 602 -18.59 47.17 -37.55
N GLY A 603 -18.88 48.12 -36.66
CA GLY A 603 -20.22 48.34 -36.10
C GLY A 603 -20.65 47.29 -35.06
N LYS A 604 -19.79 46.32 -34.72
CA LYS A 604 -20.02 45.35 -33.64
C LYS A 604 -19.17 45.68 -32.42
N THR A 605 -19.80 45.76 -31.27
CA THR A 605 -19.08 45.83 -29.99
C THR A 605 -18.38 44.50 -29.74
N ILE A 606 -17.04 44.52 -29.79
CA ILE A 606 -16.21 43.33 -29.54
C ILE A 606 -15.75 43.25 -28.08
N GLY A 607 -15.96 44.29 -27.29
CA GLY A 607 -15.68 44.31 -25.86
C GLY A 607 -15.83 45.70 -25.26
N HIS A 608 -15.42 45.85 -24.00
CA HIS A 608 -15.39 47.13 -23.29
C HIS A 608 -13.99 47.33 -22.70
N LYS A 609 -13.47 48.57 -22.71
CA LYS A 609 -12.22 48.89 -22.00
C LYS A 609 -12.43 48.70 -20.50
N LYS A 610 -11.70 47.78 -19.89
CA LYS A 610 -11.75 47.58 -18.43
C LYS A 610 -10.91 48.64 -17.73
N LYS A 611 -11.51 49.36 -16.78
CA LYS A 611 -10.79 50.36 -15.96
C LYS A 611 -10.75 49.89 -14.51
N ARG A 612 -9.56 49.89 -13.88
CA ARG A 612 -9.42 49.65 -12.43
C ARG A 612 -9.97 50.86 -11.67
N VAL A 613 -10.95 50.62 -10.81
CA VAL A 613 -11.68 51.62 -9.99
C VAL A 613 -11.12 51.69 -8.57
N GLY A 614 -10.61 50.56 -8.08
CA GLY A 614 -10.08 50.45 -6.72
C GLY A 614 -9.62 49.04 -6.40
N LEU A 615 -9.15 48.87 -5.16
CA LEU A 615 -8.75 47.60 -4.58
C LEU A 615 -9.51 47.38 -3.28
N LEU A 616 -10.07 46.19 -3.14
CA LEU A 616 -10.82 45.74 -1.98
C LEU A 616 -10.04 44.63 -1.28
N GLU A 617 -9.86 44.73 0.03
CA GLU A 617 -9.33 43.65 0.87
C GLU A 617 -10.45 43.11 1.76
N ILE A 618 -10.72 41.80 1.68
CA ILE A 618 -11.77 41.15 2.46
C ILE A 618 -11.35 41.05 3.92
N VAL A 619 -12.21 41.52 4.83
CA VAL A 619 -11.96 41.53 6.27
C VAL A 619 -12.81 40.51 7.02
N GLU A 620 -14.04 40.28 6.56
CA GLU A 620 -14.99 39.36 7.17
C GLU A 620 -15.73 38.59 6.08
N VAL A 621 -16.00 37.31 6.35
CA VAL A 621 -16.56 36.38 5.39
C VAL A 621 -17.72 35.65 6.03
N GLU A 622 -18.90 35.79 5.43
CA GLU A 622 -20.06 34.97 5.72
C GLU A 622 -20.20 33.84 4.68
N GLU A 623 -21.19 32.97 4.85
CA GLU A 623 -21.38 31.84 3.95
C GLU A 623 -21.60 32.27 2.48
N GLY A 624 -22.45 33.29 2.27
CA GLY A 624 -22.88 33.74 0.94
C GLY A 624 -22.31 35.09 0.49
N LEU A 625 -21.85 35.93 1.42
CA LEU A 625 -21.37 37.29 1.18
C LEU A 625 -20.10 37.57 1.98
N SER A 626 -19.40 38.65 1.67
CA SER A 626 -18.21 39.07 2.40
C SER A 626 -18.14 40.57 2.51
N TYR A 627 -17.56 41.04 3.60
CA TYR A 627 -17.27 42.43 3.85
C TYR A 627 -15.79 42.68 3.54
N GLY A 628 -15.54 43.69 2.72
CA GLY A 628 -14.20 44.16 2.44
C GLY A 628 -14.03 45.63 2.80
N LYS A 629 -12.78 46.02 2.99
CA LYS A 629 -12.36 47.41 3.16
C LYS A 629 -11.68 47.89 1.90
N LEU A 630 -12.09 49.04 1.40
CA LEU A 630 -11.44 49.66 0.25
C LEU A 630 -10.04 50.14 0.65
N THR A 631 -9.00 49.59 0.01
CA THR A 631 -7.59 49.91 0.28
C THR A 631 -7.03 50.90 -0.74
N GLU A 632 -7.58 50.93 -1.95
CA GLU A 632 -7.23 51.90 -2.98
C GLU A 632 -8.49 52.36 -3.73
N ARG A 633 -8.49 53.64 -4.14
CA ARG A 633 -9.59 54.24 -4.89
C ARG A 633 -9.04 55.16 -5.97
N THR A 634 -9.37 54.86 -7.23
CA THR A 634 -9.05 55.72 -8.39
C THR A 634 -10.29 56.43 -8.93
N SER A 635 -11.49 55.91 -8.66
CA SER A 635 -12.79 56.44 -9.12
C SER A 635 -13.91 56.17 -8.09
N ALA A 636 -15.16 56.56 -8.39
CA ALA A 636 -16.31 56.21 -7.56
C ALA A 636 -16.61 54.69 -7.59
N VAL A 637 -16.80 54.12 -6.40
CA VAL A 637 -17.20 52.72 -6.21
C VAL A 637 -18.71 52.68 -6.01
N GLN A 638 -19.40 51.79 -6.73
CA GLN A 638 -20.86 51.72 -6.77
C GLN A 638 -21.35 50.27 -6.74
N LYS A 639 -22.63 50.09 -6.39
CA LYS A 639 -23.33 48.81 -6.47
C LYS A 639 -23.26 48.23 -7.89
N ASP A 640 -23.28 46.90 -7.99
CA ASP A 640 -23.25 46.10 -9.22
C ASP A 640 -21.95 46.17 -10.04
N GLN A 641 -20.96 46.98 -9.62
CA GLN A 641 -19.63 46.93 -10.20
C GLN A 641 -18.99 45.56 -10.00
N LYS A 642 -18.23 45.14 -11.01
CA LYS A 642 -17.58 43.84 -11.05
C LYS A 642 -16.32 43.87 -10.19
N VAL A 643 -16.08 42.80 -9.43
CA VAL A 643 -14.85 42.56 -8.70
C VAL A 643 -14.16 41.30 -9.23
N LEU A 644 -12.83 41.31 -9.24
CA LEU A 644 -11.98 40.23 -9.74
C LEU A 644 -10.80 39.99 -8.78
N GLU A 645 -10.60 38.75 -8.36
CA GLU A 645 -9.48 38.36 -7.50
C GLU A 645 -8.12 38.65 -8.11
N GLU A 646 -7.23 39.18 -7.29
CA GLU A 646 -5.83 39.34 -7.65
C GLU A 646 -5.09 38.02 -7.41
N VAL A 647 -4.60 37.41 -8.49
CA VAL A 647 -3.85 36.16 -8.44
C VAL A 647 -2.41 36.39 -8.86
N GLY A 648 -1.46 36.27 -7.91
CA GLY A 648 -0.02 36.40 -8.15
C GLY A 648 0.46 37.85 -8.35
N GLY A 649 1.51 38.24 -7.64
CA GLY A 649 2.04 39.62 -7.57
C GLY A 649 2.80 40.12 -8.80
N ASN A 650 2.31 39.88 -10.02
CA ASN A 650 2.79 40.58 -11.20
C ASN A 650 1.74 41.60 -11.67
N GLU A 651 2.02 42.86 -11.38
CA GLU A 651 1.21 44.03 -11.73
C GLU A 651 1.22 44.39 -13.24
N THR A 652 1.77 43.57 -14.12
CA THR A 652 2.04 43.97 -15.51
C THR A 652 1.28 43.14 -16.55
N ALA A 653 -0.04 43.10 -16.44
CA ALA A 653 -0.92 42.71 -17.55
C ALA A 653 -2.34 43.27 -17.33
N PHE A 654 -2.47 44.59 -17.39
CA PHE A 654 -3.72 45.27 -17.69
C PHE A 654 -3.45 46.38 -18.69
#